data_AF-A0A660V7Y3-F1
#
_entry.id   AF-A0A660V7Y3-F1
#
_cell.length_a   1.000
_cell.length_b   1.000
_cell.length_c   1.000
_cell.angle_alpha   90.00
_cell.angle_beta   90.00
_cell.angle_gamma   90.00
#
_symmetry.space_group_name_H-M   'P 1'
#
loop_
_entity.id
_entity.type
_entity.pdbx_description
1 polymer ?
#
loop_
_entity_poly.entity_id
_entity_poly.type
_entity_poly.pdbx_seq_one_letter_code
_entity_poly.pdbx_strand_id
1 'polypeptide(L)'
;FYFGSGEEKDSVIENFTIKNGKKDGASYPDSTGGAILCENNSSPAIVNCAFSGNSANWSGGAIYCENSSSGPTVTNCTFSGNSANGDGGAISCWSYSSPTLSNCTFSGNSANGDGGAIYCVFSDLSITGCTFSGNGVVDYGGAIYCWESSLVLTNCAFSGNSANGDGGAVYCKSCTSSIVNCTFSANRANWFGGAIECYSNGSVILNNCILWGNLAGIGGDEIYISDSGSSCTLNSCCVDNTGYGGQRRNITENNCIYDDPQFVDTANGDYHLKDVSPCIDAGDNSLVPSAVNKDLGGDDRVVDGDNDGNAVVDIGAYEYQLSLQITATTLPDGEEGVSYPTTTLNATGGTPPYTWSVSGLPSGLTWSQVGDAVEISGTPASGTAGTHDVDVTVSDSSSPTQSVSVTLQLVVNPAGSGTTWYVDGINGSDSNGGSSWSDAFATIGKALSVAGDYDLVLVADATYNETDLNFNGKKIYLKGVDHNNAGQRPVIDCQGKGRAFYFGSGETKDSVVDNFTIKNGVVFDDGGALYCCDDSSPTITNCTFSGNSAGCGGAIYCCDNSSPTITNCTFSGNSAGYGAAIYCNSFSRATVIDCVFSDNSAWDGSAIYCYDKSRLTLVGCAFSGNKANNDGGAIYCDCRSPSITGCTFSHNSATRYGGAIYCYSSSRATVTNCTFSSNSAFWGGAICCFASSPILTNCLFSGNSVTGVTFSYGGAICCEFGNPRIKNCTFSGNSAGDGGAIYCFDNSTMILDNCILWGDSAGSSGNEIYIDATSSCTLNFCCVENKGYGGGGSIDDTNNCISADPQFVDPKNGDFHLESTSPCIDTGENSLVPSGVDKDLNGKQRTVDGNNDGKAIVDIGAYEYQP
;
A
#
# COMPACT_ATOMS: atom_id res chain seq x y z
N PHE A 1 46.12 -13.65 -2.55
CA PHE A 1 46.71 -14.15 -1.30
C PHE A 1 46.98 -15.63 -1.45
N TYR A 2 48.06 -16.12 -0.86
CA TYR A 2 48.40 -17.55 -0.84
C TYR A 2 48.60 -17.97 0.61
N PHE A 3 47.82 -18.96 1.05
CA PHE A 3 47.92 -19.61 2.34
C PHE A 3 48.27 -21.07 2.09
N GLY A 4 49.45 -21.49 2.52
CA GLY A 4 49.98 -22.81 2.16
C GLY A 4 50.88 -23.42 3.22
N SER A 5 50.90 -22.88 4.44
CA SER A 5 51.78 -23.33 5.52
C SER A 5 51.03 -23.74 6.80
N GLY A 6 49.75 -24.10 6.67
CA GLY A 6 48.91 -24.52 7.80
C GLY A 6 48.42 -23.35 8.63
N GLU A 7 48.11 -22.23 7.99
CA GLU A 7 47.59 -21.03 8.66
C GLU A 7 46.21 -21.31 9.29
N GLU A 8 46.09 -21.14 10.60
CA GLU A 8 44.85 -21.35 11.36
C GLU A 8 43.93 -20.10 11.32
N LYS A 9 42.73 -20.22 11.89
CA LYS A 9 41.65 -19.19 11.90
C LYS A 9 42.06 -17.82 12.43
N ASP A 10 43.17 -17.71 13.15
CA ASP A 10 43.74 -16.43 13.61
C ASP A 10 44.26 -15.54 12.46
N SER A 11 44.43 -16.12 11.26
CA SER A 11 44.75 -15.35 10.05
C SER A 11 43.48 -14.75 9.45
N VAL A 12 43.29 -13.44 9.63
CA VAL A 12 42.09 -12.72 9.21
C VAL A 12 42.35 -11.80 8.00
N ILE A 13 41.53 -11.92 6.97
CA ILE A 13 41.38 -10.91 5.91
C ILE A 13 40.05 -10.19 6.18
N GLU A 14 40.11 -8.90 6.48
CA GLU A 14 38.93 -8.12 6.84
C GLU A 14 38.84 -6.79 6.06
N ASN A 15 37.64 -6.42 5.62
CA ASN A 15 37.32 -5.10 5.04
C ASN A 15 38.09 -4.77 3.74
N PHE A 16 38.39 -5.78 2.93
CA PHE A 16 39.08 -5.60 1.64
C PHE A 16 38.16 -5.74 0.43
N THR A 17 38.38 -4.90 -0.58
CA THR A 17 37.90 -5.16 -1.95
C THR A 17 39.03 -5.77 -2.77
N ILE A 18 38.90 -7.03 -3.15
CA ILE A 18 39.86 -7.78 -3.97
C ILE A 18 39.25 -7.98 -5.36
N LYS A 19 39.80 -7.30 -6.35
CA LYS A 19 39.23 -7.26 -7.70
C LYS A 19 40.23 -7.52 -8.80
N ASN A 20 39.73 -8.05 -9.91
CA ASN A 20 40.49 -8.30 -11.15
C ASN A 20 41.75 -9.16 -10.95
N GLY A 21 41.78 -9.98 -9.90
CA GLY A 21 42.78 -11.02 -9.76
C GLY A 21 42.66 -11.99 -10.92
N LYS A 22 43.77 -12.32 -11.58
CA LYS A 22 43.78 -13.15 -12.78
C LYS A 22 44.87 -14.20 -12.70
N LYS A 23 44.47 -15.47 -12.73
CA LYS A 23 45.35 -16.65 -12.77
C LYS A 23 45.18 -17.35 -14.10
N ASP A 24 45.97 -16.95 -15.10
CA ASP A 24 45.94 -17.42 -16.49
C ASP A 24 47.03 -18.45 -16.82
N GLY A 25 47.70 -18.98 -15.81
CA GLY A 25 48.68 -20.06 -15.97
C GLY A 25 48.05 -21.33 -16.56
N ALA A 26 48.88 -22.12 -17.25
CA ALA A 26 48.46 -23.39 -17.84
C ALA A 26 48.49 -24.57 -16.85
N SER A 27 49.04 -24.37 -15.65
CA SER A 27 49.18 -25.41 -14.64
C SER A 27 49.03 -24.84 -13.24
N TYR A 28 48.58 -25.70 -12.34
CA TYR A 28 48.56 -25.46 -10.90
C TYR A 28 49.95 -25.05 -10.36
N PRO A 29 50.02 -24.13 -9.38
CA PRO A 29 48.92 -23.37 -8.76
C PRO A 29 48.55 -22.08 -9.52
N ASP A 30 49.21 -21.78 -10.64
CA ASP A 30 49.02 -20.52 -11.38
C ASP A 30 47.74 -20.47 -12.24
N SER A 31 46.91 -21.51 -12.15
CA SER A 31 45.63 -21.63 -12.82
C SER A 31 44.42 -21.57 -11.87
N THR A 32 44.60 -21.45 -10.55
CA THR A 32 43.51 -21.54 -9.56
C THR A 32 43.51 -20.35 -8.60
N GLY A 33 42.35 -20.04 -8.00
CA GLY A 33 42.24 -19.05 -6.92
C GLY A 33 42.61 -17.64 -7.36
N GLY A 34 41.79 -17.04 -8.23
CA GLY A 34 42.10 -15.74 -8.85
C GLY A 34 42.39 -14.62 -7.85
N ALA A 35 41.82 -14.70 -6.64
CA ALA A 35 42.11 -13.82 -5.52
C ALA A 35 42.84 -14.53 -4.37
N ILE A 36 42.38 -15.70 -3.94
CA ILE A 36 42.89 -16.43 -2.78
C ILE A 36 43.07 -17.91 -3.11
N LEU A 37 44.22 -18.45 -2.71
CA LEU A 37 44.53 -19.86 -2.72
C LEU A 37 44.79 -20.34 -1.28
N CYS A 38 44.03 -21.35 -0.82
CA CYS A 38 44.14 -21.96 0.50
C CYS A 38 44.52 -23.44 0.39
N GLU A 39 45.66 -23.83 0.97
CA GLU A 39 46.22 -25.18 0.87
C GLU A 39 46.92 -25.64 2.14
N ASN A 40 47.17 -26.94 2.27
CA ASN A 40 47.93 -27.55 3.37
C ASN A 40 47.32 -27.28 4.76
N ASN A 41 46.02 -27.54 4.92
CA ASN A 41 45.25 -27.31 6.15
C ASN A 41 45.05 -25.83 6.52
N SER A 42 45.14 -24.91 5.56
CA SER A 42 44.96 -23.48 5.84
C SER A 42 43.49 -23.07 5.86
N SER A 43 43.08 -22.42 6.95
CA SER A 43 41.69 -22.08 7.26
C SER A 43 41.54 -20.62 7.74
N PRO A 44 41.91 -19.61 6.92
CA PRO A 44 41.82 -18.21 7.31
C PRO A 44 40.35 -17.77 7.50
N ALA A 45 40.15 -16.74 8.32
CA ALA A 45 38.87 -16.03 8.40
C ALA A 45 38.84 -14.90 7.37
N ILE A 46 37.76 -14.82 6.60
CA ILE A 46 37.54 -13.83 5.55
C ILE A 46 36.24 -13.11 5.88
N VAL A 47 36.33 -11.83 6.26
CA VAL A 47 35.20 -11.11 6.87
C VAL A 47 35.00 -9.76 6.18
N ASN A 48 33.76 -9.37 5.88
CA ASN A 48 33.45 -8.05 5.30
C ASN A 48 34.25 -7.72 4.01
N CYS A 49 34.50 -8.73 3.17
CA CYS A 49 35.30 -8.57 1.96
C CYS A 49 34.46 -8.61 0.68
N ALA A 50 34.87 -7.87 -0.34
CA ALA A 50 34.26 -7.88 -1.67
C ALA A 50 35.22 -8.45 -2.71
N PHE A 51 34.83 -9.54 -3.37
CA PHE A 51 35.53 -10.19 -4.46
C PHE A 51 34.83 -9.89 -5.78
N SER A 52 35.45 -9.08 -6.65
CA SER A 52 34.80 -8.64 -7.88
C SER A 52 35.66 -8.83 -9.14
N GLY A 53 35.10 -9.48 -10.17
CA GLY A 53 35.79 -9.62 -11.45
C GLY A 53 37.08 -10.46 -11.39
N ASN A 54 37.26 -11.30 -10.37
CA ASN A 54 38.41 -12.19 -10.30
C ASN A 54 38.22 -13.39 -11.24
N SER A 55 39.32 -13.91 -11.78
CA SER A 55 39.29 -14.96 -12.79
C SER A 55 40.40 -16.01 -12.62
N ALA A 56 40.06 -17.27 -12.92
CA ALA A 56 40.98 -18.39 -12.92
C ALA A 56 40.83 -19.24 -14.20
N ASN A 57 41.96 -19.73 -14.72
CA ASN A 57 41.95 -20.59 -15.92
C ASN A 57 41.50 -22.03 -15.62
N TRP A 58 41.56 -22.47 -14.38
CA TRP A 58 41.06 -23.77 -13.96
C TRP A 58 39.87 -23.59 -13.02
N SER A 59 40.07 -23.40 -11.71
CA SER A 59 38.93 -23.40 -10.78
C SER A 59 39.08 -22.34 -9.68
N GLY A 60 37.94 -21.93 -9.12
CA GLY A 60 37.88 -20.94 -8.04
C GLY A 60 38.24 -19.54 -8.53
N GLY A 61 37.34 -18.92 -9.28
CA GLY A 61 37.59 -17.60 -9.87
C GLY A 61 37.99 -16.54 -8.85
N ALA A 62 37.47 -16.61 -7.62
CA ALA A 62 37.96 -15.85 -6.48
C ALA A 62 38.78 -16.71 -5.51
N ILE A 63 38.19 -17.75 -4.93
CA ILE A 63 38.81 -18.55 -3.86
C ILE A 63 38.93 -20.00 -4.32
N TYR A 64 40.11 -20.59 -4.14
CA TYR A 64 40.32 -22.02 -4.35
C TYR A 64 40.89 -22.66 -3.08
N CYS A 65 40.30 -23.78 -2.67
CA CYS A 65 40.68 -24.53 -1.47
C CYS A 65 41.02 -25.98 -1.84
N GLU A 66 42.23 -26.44 -1.52
CA GLU A 66 42.67 -27.81 -1.79
C GLU A 66 43.56 -28.36 -0.66
N ASN A 67 43.82 -29.66 -0.67
CA ASN A 67 44.80 -30.38 0.15
C ASN A 67 44.49 -30.42 1.65
N SER A 68 43.69 -31.42 2.05
CA SER A 68 43.53 -31.93 3.42
C SER A 68 43.12 -30.86 4.43
N SER A 69 41.81 -30.65 4.63
CA SER A 69 41.25 -29.81 5.72
C SER A 69 41.44 -28.29 5.59
N SER A 70 41.68 -27.77 4.38
CA SER A 70 41.67 -26.31 4.14
C SER A 70 40.23 -25.79 4.14
N GLY A 71 39.78 -25.14 5.21
CA GLY A 71 38.38 -24.73 5.39
C GLY A 71 38.25 -23.29 5.85
N PRO A 72 38.35 -22.29 4.95
CA PRO A 72 38.19 -20.90 5.34
C PRO A 72 36.77 -20.62 5.86
N THR A 73 36.67 -19.74 6.85
CA THR A 73 35.38 -19.19 7.30
C THR A 73 35.17 -17.86 6.60
N VAL A 74 34.09 -17.75 5.83
CA VAL A 74 33.76 -16.55 5.04
C VAL A 74 32.47 -15.95 5.59
N THR A 75 32.52 -14.70 6.04
CA THR A 75 31.37 -14.04 6.67
C THR A 75 31.16 -12.64 6.10
N ASN A 76 29.92 -12.24 5.85
CA ASN A 76 29.56 -10.89 5.38
C ASN A 76 30.33 -10.49 4.10
N CYS A 77 30.54 -11.42 3.16
CA CYS A 77 31.34 -11.17 1.96
C CYS A 77 30.48 -11.15 0.70
N THR A 78 30.90 -10.37 -0.29
CA THR A 78 30.25 -10.29 -1.60
C THR A 78 31.16 -10.86 -2.68
N PHE A 79 30.67 -11.78 -3.49
CA PHE A 79 31.31 -12.35 -4.67
C PHE A 79 30.51 -11.94 -5.91
N SER A 80 31.01 -10.99 -6.69
CA SER A 80 30.30 -10.44 -7.85
C SER A 80 31.10 -10.56 -9.15
N GLY A 81 30.53 -11.18 -10.17
CA GLY A 81 31.14 -11.23 -11.51
C GLY A 81 32.48 -11.98 -11.55
N ASN A 82 32.73 -12.92 -10.65
CA ASN A 82 33.94 -13.76 -10.70
C ASN A 82 33.74 -14.90 -11.71
N SER A 83 34.84 -15.36 -12.34
CA SER A 83 34.77 -16.34 -13.42
C SER A 83 35.84 -17.44 -13.37
N ALA A 84 35.49 -18.64 -13.81
CA ALA A 84 36.44 -19.74 -14.00
C ALA A 84 36.24 -20.43 -15.37
N ASN A 85 37.34 -20.75 -16.05
CA ASN A 85 37.28 -21.54 -17.30
C ASN A 85 37.02 -23.03 -17.05
N GLY A 86 37.25 -23.53 -15.84
CA GLY A 86 36.78 -24.82 -15.33
C GLY A 86 35.65 -24.56 -14.34
N ASP A 87 35.88 -24.83 -13.05
CA ASP A 87 34.80 -24.99 -12.07
C ASP A 87 34.78 -23.91 -10.98
N GLY A 88 33.62 -23.61 -10.43
CA GLY A 88 33.47 -22.71 -9.29
C GLY A 88 33.83 -21.28 -9.64
N GLY A 89 32.89 -20.55 -10.26
CA GLY A 89 33.11 -19.18 -10.72
C GLY A 89 33.55 -18.22 -9.61
N ALA A 90 33.07 -18.42 -8.38
CA ALA A 90 33.55 -17.73 -7.19
C ALA A 90 34.46 -18.63 -6.34
N ILE A 91 33.95 -19.75 -5.84
CA ILE A 91 34.64 -20.61 -4.89
C ILE A 91 34.72 -22.04 -5.45
N SER A 92 35.91 -22.63 -5.34
CA SER A 92 36.08 -24.06 -5.60
C SER A 92 36.77 -24.71 -4.41
N CYS A 93 36.20 -25.81 -3.90
CA CYS A 93 36.76 -26.58 -2.81
C CYS A 93 36.82 -28.08 -3.14
N TRP A 94 37.99 -28.66 -2.87
CA TRP A 94 38.29 -30.04 -3.22
C TRP A 94 39.18 -30.74 -2.17
N SER A 95 39.07 -32.06 -2.08
CA SER A 95 39.95 -32.95 -1.29
C SER A 95 39.91 -32.67 0.21
N TYR A 96 38.72 -32.83 0.81
CA TYR A 96 38.43 -32.67 2.23
C TYR A 96 38.61 -31.24 2.74
N SER A 97 38.31 -30.25 1.90
CA SER A 97 38.49 -28.82 2.17
C SER A 97 37.12 -28.16 2.38
N SER A 98 36.71 -27.99 3.64
CA SER A 98 35.29 -27.73 3.98
C SER A 98 35.07 -26.28 4.48
N PRO A 99 34.80 -25.31 3.59
CA PRO A 99 34.57 -23.93 3.99
C PRO A 99 33.19 -23.75 4.65
N THR A 100 33.09 -22.74 5.51
CA THR A 100 31.83 -22.29 6.13
C THR A 100 31.51 -20.87 5.66
N LEU A 101 30.30 -20.65 5.15
CA LEU A 101 29.88 -19.40 4.56
C LEU A 101 28.69 -18.83 5.34
N SER A 102 28.76 -17.57 5.78
CA SER A 102 27.63 -16.91 6.42
C SER A 102 27.40 -15.48 5.92
N ASN A 103 26.14 -15.10 5.73
CA ASN A 103 25.75 -13.73 5.36
C ASN A 103 26.47 -13.23 4.09
N CYS A 104 26.68 -14.11 3.11
CA CYS A 104 27.42 -13.80 1.90
C CYS A 104 26.50 -13.67 0.69
N THR A 105 26.88 -12.82 -0.25
CA THR A 105 26.16 -12.63 -1.53
C THR A 105 27.01 -13.12 -2.69
N PHE A 106 26.47 -14.01 -3.52
CA PHE A 106 27.06 -14.51 -4.75
C PHE A 106 26.22 -14.04 -5.92
N SER A 107 26.69 -13.05 -6.68
CA SER A 107 25.93 -12.47 -7.78
C SER A 107 26.68 -12.49 -9.11
N GLY A 108 26.06 -13.00 -10.17
CA GLY A 108 26.63 -12.95 -11.52
C GLY A 108 27.96 -13.68 -11.70
N ASN A 109 28.27 -14.67 -10.86
CA ASN A 109 29.49 -15.47 -11.02
C ASN A 109 29.28 -16.54 -12.10
N SER A 110 30.35 -16.92 -12.81
CA SER A 110 30.24 -17.84 -13.94
C SER A 110 31.36 -18.87 -14.04
N ALA A 111 31.01 -20.07 -14.51
CA ALA A 111 31.95 -21.15 -14.79
C ALA A 111 31.66 -21.81 -16.16
N ASN A 112 32.69 -22.32 -16.85
CA ASN A 112 32.49 -23.11 -18.07
C ASN A 112 32.41 -24.62 -17.82
N GLY A 113 32.85 -25.09 -16.65
CA GLY A 113 32.68 -26.47 -16.18
C GLY A 113 31.44 -26.54 -15.30
N ASP A 114 31.62 -26.81 -14.01
CA ASP A 114 30.55 -26.98 -13.02
C ASP A 114 30.53 -25.90 -11.92
N GLY A 115 29.36 -25.67 -11.32
CA GLY A 115 29.18 -24.76 -10.18
C GLY A 115 29.40 -23.29 -10.53
N GLY A 116 28.37 -22.61 -11.05
CA GLY A 116 28.47 -21.22 -11.50
C GLY A 116 29.00 -20.25 -10.44
N ALA A 117 28.59 -20.44 -9.17
CA ALA A 117 29.21 -19.78 -8.02
C ALA A 117 30.17 -20.69 -7.27
N ILE A 118 29.71 -21.87 -6.85
CA ILE A 118 30.46 -22.77 -5.97
C ILE A 118 30.55 -24.17 -6.55
N TYR A 119 31.77 -24.69 -6.61
CA TYR A 119 32.06 -26.09 -6.91
C TYR A 119 32.65 -26.78 -5.68
N CYS A 120 31.99 -27.85 -5.21
CA CYS A 120 32.36 -28.57 -3.99
C CYS A 120 32.43 -30.08 -4.24
N VAL A 121 33.63 -30.66 -4.06
CA VAL A 121 33.85 -32.09 -4.31
C VAL A 121 34.71 -32.73 -3.21
N PHE A 122 34.32 -33.91 -2.73
CA PHE A 122 34.98 -34.60 -1.61
C PHE A 122 35.18 -33.71 -0.37
N SER A 123 34.27 -32.77 -0.15
CA SER A 123 34.38 -31.70 0.86
C SER A 123 32.99 -31.30 1.38
N ASP A 124 32.86 -30.81 2.61
CA ASP A 124 31.55 -30.43 3.16
C ASP A 124 31.34 -28.91 3.08
N LEU A 125 30.10 -28.47 2.85
CA LEU A 125 29.74 -27.06 2.72
C LEU A 125 28.60 -26.72 3.67
N SER A 126 28.82 -25.73 4.53
CA SER A 126 27.79 -25.16 5.42
C SER A 126 27.58 -23.70 5.06
N ILE A 127 26.35 -23.35 4.69
CA ILE A 127 25.97 -22.02 4.23
C ILE A 127 24.76 -21.52 5.03
N THR A 128 24.87 -20.31 5.59
CA THR A 128 23.79 -19.71 6.39
C THR A 128 23.56 -18.25 6.02
N GLY A 129 22.32 -17.83 5.79
CA GLY A 129 22.02 -16.41 5.54
C GLY A 129 22.58 -15.89 4.22
N CYS A 130 22.75 -16.74 3.20
CA CYS A 130 23.43 -16.34 1.96
C CYS A 130 22.45 -16.21 0.77
N THR A 131 22.78 -15.29 -0.14
CA THR A 131 22.01 -15.06 -1.37
C THR A 131 22.84 -15.44 -2.59
N PHE A 132 22.25 -16.23 -3.50
CA PHE A 132 22.82 -16.61 -4.79
C PHE A 132 21.93 -16.07 -5.91
N SER A 133 22.36 -15.03 -6.61
CA SER A 133 21.58 -14.38 -7.66
C SER A 133 22.27 -14.36 -9.02
N GLY A 134 21.60 -14.82 -10.08
CA GLY A 134 22.09 -14.67 -11.45
C GLY A 134 23.43 -15.36 -11.75
N ASN A 135 23.80 -16.41 -11.01
CA ASN A 135 25.02 -17.17 -11.29
C ASN A 135 24.78 -18.14 -12.46
N GLY A 136 25.80 -18.40 -13.27
CA GLY A 136 25.65 -19.10 -14.55
C GLY A 136 26.71 -20.17 -14.79
N VAL A 137 26.32 -21.29 -15.38
CA VAL A 137 27.25 -22.37 -15.72
C VAL A 137 26.93 -23.04 -17.06
N VAL A 138 27.95 -23.59 -17.71
CA VAL A 138 27.78 -24.34 -18.96
C VAL A 138 27.34 -25.79 -18.71
N ASP A 139 27.91 -26.48 -17.73
CA ASP A 139 27.53 -27.89 -17.47
C ASP A 139 26.48 -27.98 -16.35
N TYR A 140 26.86 -28.19 -15.09
CA TYR A 140 25.89 -28.50 -14.02
C TYR A 140 25.98 -27.56 -12.81
N GLY A 141 24.83 -27.28 -12.17
CA GLY A 141 24.75 -26.51 -10.92
C GLY A 141 24.92 -25.01 -11.12
N GLY A 142 23.86 -24.31 -11.51
CA GLY A 142 23.92 -22.88 -11.88
C GLY A 142 24.43 -21.98 -10.75
N ALA A 143 24.12 -22.30 -9.48
CA ALA A 143 24.78 -21.72 -8.33
C ALA A 143 25.81 -22.69 -7.73
N ILE A 144 25.38 -23.90 -7.35
CA ILE A 144 26.18 -24.85 -6.58
C ILE A 144 26.21 -26.21 -7.26
N TYR A 145 27.42 -26.73 -7.45
CA TYR A 145 27.64 -28.13 -7.77
C TYR A 145 28.28 -28.85 -6.58
N CYS A 146 27.71 -29.98 -6.17
CA CYS A 146 28.15 -30.76 -5.02
C CYS A 146 28.32 -32.25 -5.37
N TRP A 147 29.52 -32.83 -5.19
CA TRP A 147 29.79 -34.23 -5.50
C TRP A 147 30.57 -34.98 -4.40
N GLU A 148 30.01 -36.10 -3.92
CA GLU A 148 30.61 -36.96 -2.86
C GLU A 148 30.93 -36.16 -1.60
N SER A 149 29.93 -35.41 -1.15
CA SER A 149 30.03 -34.29 -0.20
C SER A 149 28.74 -34.15 0.63
N SER A 150 28.78 -33.40 1.74
CA SER A 150 27.60 -32.93 2.47
C SER A 150 27.32 -31.44 2.21
N LEU A 151 26.07 -31.09 1.95
CA LEU A 151 25.63 -29.70 1.75
C LEU A 151 24.57 -29.31 2.79
N VAL A 152 24.88 -28.32 3.62
CA VAL A 152 23.94 -27.75 4.60
C VAL A 152 23.64 -26.31 4.20
N LEU A 153 22.36 -26.02 3.94
CA LEU A 153 21.86 -24.70 3.61
C LEU A 153 20.83 -24.26 4.66
N THR A 154 20.93 -23.04 5.15
CA THR A 154 19.99 -22.50 6.14
C THR A 154 19.71 -21.02 5.86
N ASN A 155 18.46 -20.59 5.80
CA ASN A 155 18.09 -19.19 5.54
C ASN A 155 18.76 -18.64 4.28
N CYS A 156 18.72 -19.38 3.17
CA CYS A 156 19.39 -18.97 1.93
C CYS A 156 18.38 -18.73 0.81
N ALA A 157 18.65 -17.76 -0.05
CA ALA A 157 17.86 -17.47 -1.24
C ALA A 157 18.65 -17.75 -2.52
N PHE A 158 18.03 -18.45 -3.47
CA PHE A 158 18.57 -18.78 -4.78
C PHE A 158 17.64 -18.23 -5.86
N SER A 159 18.12 -17.24 -6.60
CA SER A 159 17.34 -16.53 -7.61
C SER A 159 18.02 -16.39 -8.96
N GLY A 160 17.30 -16.65 -10.05
CA GLY A 160 17.80 -16.37 -11.40
C GLY A 160 19.08 -17.14 -11.78
N ASN A 161 19.47 -18.18 -11.04
CA ASN A 161 20.67 -18.95 -11.37
C ASN A 161 20.40 -19.86 -12.56
N SER A 162 21.41 -20.08 -13.41
CA SER A 162 21.23 -20.75 -14.68
C SER A 162 22.28 -21.82 -14.98
N ALA A 163 21.83 -22.98 -15.44
CA ALA A 163 22.67 -24.06 -15.95
C ALA A 163 22.28 -24.42 -17.38
N ASN A 164 23.28 -24.54 -18.25
CA ASN A 164 23.05 -25.02 -19.61
C ASN A 164 22.86 -26.54 -19.69
N GLY A 165 23.26 -27.29 -18.67
CA GLY A 165 22.83 -28.65 -18.41
C GLY A 165 21.71 -28.68 -17.38
N ASP A 166 22.04 -29.17 -16.18
CA ASP A 166 21.09 -29.56 -15.14
C ASP A 166 21.31 -28.85 -13.79
N GLY A 167 20.28 -28.80 -12.96
CA GLY A 167 20.34 -28.21 -11.62
C GLY A 167 20.52 -26.70 -11.69
N GLY A 168 19.48 -25.97 -12.07
CA GLY A 168 19.58 -24.52 -12.34
C GLY A 168 20.04 -23.72 -11.11
N ALA A 169 19.72 -24.15 -9.89
CA ALA A 169 20.38 -23.66 -8.68
C ALA A 169 21.42 -24.65 -8.15
N VAL A 170 21.00 -25.88 -7.84
CA VAL A 170 21.83 -26.87 -7.13
C VAL A 170 21.86 -28.19 -7.87
N TYR A 171 23.07 -28.71 -8.10
CA TYR A 171 23.29 -30.06 -8.59
C TYR A 171 23.91 -30.94 -7.52
N CYS A 172 23.20 -32.00 -7.14
CA CYS A 172 23.50 -32.88 -6.01
C CYS A 172 23.88 -34.29 -6.50
N LYS A 173 25.19 -34.61 -6.51
CA LYS A 173 25.70 -35.90 -7.00
C LYS A 173 26.33 -36.74 -5.90
N SER A 174 25.79 -37.93 -5.62
CA SER A 174 26.28 -38.81 -4.54
C SER A 174 26.45 -38.06 -3.20
N CYS A 175 25.61 -37.07 -2.92
CA CYS A 175 25.71 -36.18 -1.77
C CYS A 175 24.50 -36.35 -0.85
N THR A 176 24.67 -35.98 0.43
CA THR A 176 23.55 -35.82 1.37
C THR A 176 23.39 -34.35 1.69
N SER A 177 22.20 -33.80 1.45
CA SER A 177 21.95 -32.37 1.61
C SER A 177 20.78 -32.11 2.57
N SER A 178 20.99 -31.18 3.51
CA SER A 178 19.96 -30.68 4.42
C SER A 178 19.75 -29.20 4.15
N ILE A 179 18.55 -28.84 3.70
CA ILE A 179 18.20 -27.49 3.27
C ILE A 179 17.03 -27.05 4.15
N VAL A 180 17.19 -25.94 4.87
CA VAL A 180 16.19 -25.48 5.84
C VAL A 180 15.91 -24.00 5.65
N ASN A 181 14.63 -23.59 5.65
CA ASN A 181 14.22 -22.19 5.53
C ASN A 181 14.88 -21.53 4.31
N CYS A 182 14.75 -22.12 3.12
CA CYS A 182 15.40 -21.61 1.92
C CYS A 182 14.37 -21.35 0.83
N THR A 183 14.64 -20.36 -0.01
CA THR A 183 13.79 -20.02 -1.16
C THR A 183 14.56 -20.25 -2.46
N PHE A 184 13.97 -21.02 -3.39
CA PHE A 184 14.47 -21.23 -4.74
C PHE A 184 13.42 -20.72 -5.73
N SER A 185 13.75 -19.66 -6.46
CA SER A 185 12.82 -19.06 -7.43
C SER A 185 13.55 -18.57 -8.67
N ALA A 186 12.86 -18.58 -9.82
CA ALA A 186 13.40 -18.12 -11.10
C ALA A 186 14.71 -18.81 -11.55
N ASN A 187 15.07 -19.96 -10.99
CA ASN A 187 16.26 -20.69 -11.42
C ASN A 187 15.96 -21.53 -12.67
N ARG A 188 16.95 -21.66 -13.55
CA ARG A 188 16.76 -22.23 -14.88
C ARG A 188 17.79 -23.29 -15.23
N ALA A 189 17.31 -24.46 -15.64
CA ALA A 189 18.10 -25.48 -16.33
C ALA A 189 17.63 -25.61 -17.78
N ASN A 190 18.53 -25.85 -18.74
CA ASN A 190 18.08 -26.16 -20.10
C ASN A 190 17.49 -27.57 -20.19
N TRP A 191 17.89 -28.49 -19.31
CA TRP A 191 17.48 -29.90 -19.37
C TRP A 191 16.64 -30.29 -18.17
N PHE A 192 17.23 -30.59 -17.02
CA PHE A 192 16.51 -31.11 -15.87
C PHE A 192 16.79 -30.35 -14.56
N GLY A 193 15.81 -30.34 -13.65
CA GLY A 193 15.97 -29.78 -12.31
C GLY A 193 16.17 -28.28 -12.32
N GLY A 194 15.13 -27.50 -12.62
CA GLY A 194 15.24 -26.04 -12.72
C GLY A 194 15.73 -25.39 -11.42
N ALA A 195 15.30 -25.87 -10.25
CA ALA A 195 15.97 -25.57 -8.98
C ALA A 195 17.02 -26.62 -8.62
N ILE A 196 16.62 -27.88 -8.43
CA ILE A 196 17.49 -28.92 -7.86
C ILE A 196 17.47 -30.20 -8.71
N GLU A 197 18.66 -30.74 -9.00
CA GLU A 197 18.79 -32.12 -9.51
C GLU A 197 19.50 -33.03 -8.49
N CYS A 198 18.97 -34.24 -8.29
CA CYS A 198 19.61 -35.33 -7.55
C CYS A 198 20.07 -36.45 -8.50
N TYR A 199 21.37 -36.77 -8.47
CA TYR A 199 21.98 -37.80 -9.32
C TYR A 199 22.97 -38.70 -8.57
N SER A 200 23.13 -39.93 -9.06
CA SER A 200 24.08 -40.94 -8.59
C SER A 200 23.98 -41.21 -7.08
N ASN A 201 22.78 -41.50 -6.56
CA ASN A 201 22.49 -41.64 -5.12
C ASN A 201 22.58 -40.30 -4.34
N GLY A 202 22.26 -39.19 -4.99
CA GLY A 202 22.08 -37.90 -4.33
C GLY A 202 20.78 -37.89 -3.52
N SER A 203 20.85 -37.43 -2.27
CA SER A 203 19.70 -37.35 -1.36
C SER A 203 19.58 -35.95 -0.76
N VAL A 204 18.44 -35.29 -0.99
CA VAL A 204 18.15 -33.96 -0.46
C VAL A 204 16.96 -34.01 0.50
N ILE A 205 17.08 -33.34 1.64
CA ILE A 205 15.98 -33.10 2.58
C ILE A 205 15.76 -31.59 2.66
N LEU A 206 14.54 -31.16 2.34
CA LEU A 206 14.09 -29.78 2.42
C LEU A 206 13.10 -29.63 3.58
N ASN A 207 13.32 -28.65 4.44
CA ASN A 207 12.44 -28.34 5.56
C ASN A 207 12.08 -26.85 5.50
N ASN A 208 10.78 -26.52 5.56
CA ASN A 208 10.32 -25.12 5.53
C ASN A 208 10.88 -24.34 4.32
N CYS A 209 10.96 -24.97 3.14
CA CYS A 209 11.53 -24.34 1.94
C CYS A 209 10.44 -23.96 0.94
N ILE A 210 10.69 -22.90 0.17
CA ILE A 210 9.90 -22.57 -1.02
C ILE A 210 10.67 -22.94 -2.29
N LEU A 211 10.00 -23.62 -3.21
CA LEU A 211 10.49 -23.89 -4.57
C LEU A 211 9.39 -23.48 -5.55
N TRP A 212 9.52 -22.31 -6.18
CA TRP A 212 8.45 -21.76 -7.00
C TRP A 212 8.96 -20.93 -8.18
N GLY A 213 8.35 -21.12 -9.35
CA GLY A 213 8.68 -20.35 -10.56
C GLY A 213 10.07 -20.68 -11.11
N ASN A 214 10.54 -21.91 -10.92
CA ASN A 214 11.77 -22.39 -11.54
C ASN A 214 11.44 -23.00 -12.91
N LEU A 215 12.46 -23.25 -13.75
CA LEU A 215 12.22 -23.73 -15.11
C LEU A 215 13.28 -24.74 -15.57
N ALA A 216 12.84 -25.87 -16.09
CA ALA A 216 13.64 -26.87 -16.77
C ALA A 216 13.14 -27.05 -18.21
N GLY A 217 14.04 -27.04 -19.19
CA GLY A 217 13.64 -27.17 -20.60
C GLY A 217 13.07 -28.54 -20.98
N ILE A 218 13.34 -29.60 -20.21
CA ILE A 218 12.82 -30.95 -20.47
C ILE A 218 11.89 -31.42 -19.32
N GLY A 219 12.28 -31.26 -18.06
CA GLY A 219 11.36 -31.51 -16.95
C GLY A 219 11.97 -31.49 -15.56
N GLY A 220 11.09 -31.44 -14.57
CA GLY A 220 11.48 -31.21 -13.18
C GLY A 220 11.84 -29.74 -12.99
N ASP A 221 10.88 -28.85 -13.18
CA ASP A 221 11.08 -27.40 -13.04
C ASP A 221 11.62 -27.06 -11.63
N GLU A 222 11.10 -27.72 -10.60
CA GLU A 222 11.54 -27.57 -9.22
C GLU A 222 12.60 -28.63 -8.89
N ILE A 223 12.24 -29.91 -9.04
CA ILE A 223 13.08 -31.03 -8.58
C ILE A 223 13.10 -32.14 -9.63
N TYR A 224 14.31 -32.62 -9.95
CA TYR A 224 14.51 -33.78 -10.80
C TYR A 224 15.31 -34.90 -10.10
N ILE A 225 14.81 -36.14 -10.18
CA ILE A 225 15.48 -37.34 -9.66
C ILE A 225 15.96 -38.21 -10.83
N SER A 226 17.27 -38.20 -11.09
CA SER A 226 17.85 -38.76 -12.31
C SER A 226 17.98 -40.29 -12.32
N ASP A 227 18.05 -40.93 -11.16
CA ASP A 227 18.23 -42.37 -11.04
C ASP A 227 17.51 -42.97 -9.83
N SER A 228 17.44 -44.30 -9.77
CA SER A 228 16.68 -45.02 -8.73
C SER A 228 17.31 -44.98 -7.34
N GLY A 229 18.59 -44.63 -7.24
CA GLY A 229 19.31 -44.50 -5.96
C GLY A 229 19.17 -43.11 -5.34
N SER A 230 18.80 -42.11 -6.14
CA SER A 230 18.61 -40.72 -5.72
C SER A 230 17.21 -40.48 -5.13
N SER A 231 17.08 -39.53 -4.21
CA SER A 231 15.82 -39.23 -3.51
C SER A 231 15.70 -37.79 -3.03
N CYS A 232 14.47 -37.35 -2.79
CA CYS A 232 14.18 -36.07 -2.17
C CYS A 232 13.07 -36.21 -1.12
N THR A 233 13.20 -35.52 0.01
CA THR A 233 12.14 -35.40 1.03
C THR A 233 11.83 -33.94 1.27
N LEU A 234 10.56 -33.56 1.20
CA LEU A 234 10.06 -32.23 1.50
C LEU A 234 9.21 -32.28 2.76
N ASN A 235 9.53 -31.47 3.76
CA ASN A 235 8.79 -31.33 5.00
C ASN A 235 8.34 -29.87 5.16
N SER A 236 7.03 -29.63 5.27
CA SER A 236 6.45 -28.30 5.42
C SER A 236 6.99 -27.31 4.38
N CYS A 237 7.03 -27.71 3.11
CA CYS A 237 7.55 -26.90 2.01
C CYS A 237 6.42 -26.38 1.13
N CYS A 238 6.63 -25.26 0.46
CA CYS A 238 5.75 -24.74 -0.59
C CYS A 238 6.38 -24.98 -1.96
N VAL A 239 5.64 -25.63 -2.86
CA VAL A 239 6.19 -26.15 -4.12
C VAL A 239 5.13 -26.23 -5.21
N ASP A 240 5.49 -25.91 -6.45
CA ASP A 240 4.61 -26.21 -7.58
C ASP A 240 4.52 -27.74 -7.77
N ASN A 241 3.36 -28.33 -7.50
CA ASN A 241 3.17 -29.78 -7.53
C ASN A 241 3.26 -30.40 -8.94
N THR A 242 3.29 -29.58 -9.98
CA THR A 242 3.55 -30.02 -11.35
C THR A 242 5.05 -30.11 -11.66
N GLY A 243 5.86 -29.55 -10.76
CA GLY A 243 7.29 -29.30 -10.85
C GLY A 243 8.25 -30.47 -10.77
N TYR A 244 7.76 -31.70 -10.57
CA TYR A 244 8.63 -32.85 -10.35
C TYR A 244 8.99 -33.58 -11.63
N GLY A 245 10.23 -34.10 -11.73
CA GLY A 245 10.69 -34.88 -12.86
C GLY A 245 11.48 -36.14 -12.49
N GLY A 246 11.69 -37.01 -13.48
CA GLY A 246 12.48 -38.23 -13.31
C GLY A 246 11.77 -39.32 -12.49
N GLN A 247 12.48 -39.95 -11.56
CA GLN A 247 11.97 -41.01 -10.68
C GLN A 247 11.08 -40.45 -9.56
N ARG A 248 9.94 -39.85 -9.90
CA ARG A 248 9.02 -39.15 -8.96
C ARG A 248 8.60 -39.97 -7.72
N ARG A 249 8.63 -41.30 -7.79
CA ARG A 249 8.34 -42.19 -6.63
C ARG A 249 9.35 -42.10 -5.50
N ASN A 250 10.52 -41.51 -5.76
CA ASN A 250 11.56 -41.28 -4.77
C ASN A 250 11.49 -39.87 -4.17
N ILE A 251 10.41 -39.12 -4.44
CA ILE A 251 10.08 -37.87 -3.78
C ILE A 251 9.05 -38.19 -2.69
N THR A 252 9.35 -37.79 -1.46
CA THR A 252 8.45 -37.93 -0.30
C THR A 252 8.06 -36.55 0.19
N GLU A 253 6.76 -36.31 0.33
CA GLU A 253 6.20 -35.03 0.75
C GLU A 253 5.46 -35.18 2.07
N ASN A 254 5.74 -34.30 3.02
CA ASN A 254 5.10 -34.24 4.33
C ASN A 254 4.62 -32.81 4.57
N ASN A 255 3.30 -32.62 4.65
CA ASN A 255 2.66 -31.31 4.91
C ASN A 255 3.08 -30.20 3.92
N CYS A 256 3.20 -30.52 2.63
CA CYS A 256 3.55 -29.50 1.63
C CYS A 256 2.35 -28.68 1.17
N ILE A 257 2.61 -27.44 0.78
CA ILE A 257 1.67 -26.48 0.20
C ILE A 257 1.94 -26.40 -1.31
N TYR A 258 0.86 -26.26 -2.09
CA TYR A 258 0.89 -26.28 -3.56
C TYR A 258 0.30 -25.04 -4.21
N ASP A 259 0.04 -24.02 -3.39
CA ASP A 259 -0.49 -22.74 -3.81
C ASP A 259 0.66 -21.73 -3.95
N ASP A 260 0.44 -20.73 -4.81
CA ASP A 260 1.44 -19.69 -5.07
C ASP A 260 1.88 -19.02 -3.75
N PRO A 261 3.19 -18.97 -3.44
CA PRO A 261 3.70 -18.38 -2.22
C PRO A 261 3.44 -16.86 -2.11
N GLN A 262 2.93 -16.20 -3.16
CA GLN A 262 2.58 -14.77 -3.14
C GLN A 262 3.76 -13.90 -2.72
N PHE A 263 4.90 -14.03 -3.41
CA PHE A 263 6.05 -13.15 -3.17
C PHE A 263 5.70 -11.68 -3.44
N VAL A 264 6.36 -10.77 -2.72
CA VAL A 264 6.23 -9.32 -2.85
C VAL A 264 6.66 -8.89 -4.25
N ASP A 265 7.92 -9.18 -4.64
CA ASP A 265 8.39 -8.94 -6.00
C ASP A 265 9.52 -9.88 -6.48
N THR A 266 9.12 -10.92 -7.21
CA THR A 266 10.07 -11.87 -7.79
C THR A 266 10.96 -11.28 -8.89
N ALA A 267 10.57 -10.17 -9.54
CA ALA A 267 11.32 -9.59 -10.65
C ALA A 267 12.66 -8.99 -10.21
N ASN A 268 12.72 -8.44 -9.00
CA ASN A 268 13.98 -8.01 -8.38
C ASN A 268 14.62 -9.01 -7.43
N GLY A 269 13.96 -10.13 -7.21
CA GLY A 269 14.38 -11.08 -6.20
C GLY A 269 14.03 -10.64 -4.78
N ASP A 270 12.98 -9.84 -4.60
CA ASP A 270 12.30 -9.69 -3.33
C ASP A 270 11.34 -10.87 -3.11
N TYR A 271 11.81 -11.82 -2.32
CA TYR A 271 11.05 -13.02 -1.96
C TYR A 271 10.44 -12.95 -0.57
N HIS A 272 10.23 -11.76 -0.01
CA HIS A 272 9.32 -11.61 1.14
C HIS A 272 7.91 -12.03 0.73
N LEU A 273 7.12 -12.46 1.70
CA LEU A 273 5.74 -12.90 1.49
C LEU A 273 4.78 -11.71 1.54
N LYS A 274 3.74 -11.71 0.70
CA LYS A 274 2.58 -10.81 0.86
C LYS A 274 1.73 -11.26 2.05
N ASP A 275 0.99 -10.32 2.63
CA ASP A 275 0.10 -10.52 3.79
C ASP A 275 -0.97 -11.61 3.62
N VAL A 276 -1.28 -11.98 2.38
CA VAL A 276 -2.23 -13.05 2.03
C VAL A 276 -1.57 -14.37 1.65
N SER A 277 -0.25 -14.51 1.84
CA SER A 277 0.51 -15.69 1.43
C SER A 277 0.08 -16.95 2.20
N PRO A 278 -0.06 -18.10 1.51
CA PRO A 278 -0.31 -19.38 2.19
C PRO A 278 0.93 -19.90 2.96
N CYS A 279 2.09 -19.26 2.82
CA CYS A 279 3.34 -19.65 3.47
C CYS A 279 3.56 -19.00 4.84
N ILE A 280 2.74 -18.00 5.19
CA ILE A 280 2.77 -17.33 6.50
C ILE A 280 2.27 -18.30 7.58
N ASP A 281 3.00 -18.41 8.69
CA ASP A 281 2.69 -19.27 9.84
C ASP A 281 2.43 -20.75 9.48
N ALA A 282 3.01 -21.22 8.36
CA ALA A 282 2.69 -22.53 7.77
C ALA A 282 3.79 -23.59 7.93
N GLY A 283 4.96 -23.21 8.44
CA GLY A 283 6.11 -24.08 8.61
C GLY A 283 6.04 -24.96 9.88
N ASP A 284 7.13 -25.68 10.14
CA ASP A 284 7.29 -26.49 11.35
C ASP A 284 8.46 -25.97 12.19
N ASN A 285 8.14 -25.40 13.36
CA ASN A 285 9.10 -24.87 14.34
C ASN A 285 10.11 -25.92 14.80
N SER A 286 9.75 -27.21 14.80
CA SER A 286 10.64 -28.29 15.24
C SER A 286 11.75 -28.62 14.23
N LEU A 287 11.59 -28.17 12.98
CA LEU A 287 12.58 -28.33 11.92
C LEU A 287 13.54 -27.15 11.81
N VAL A 288 13.26 -26.03 12.51
CA VAL A 288 14.16 -24.87 12.58
C VAL A 288 15.33 -25.21 13.50
N PRO A 289 16.60 -25.07 13.05
CA PRO A 289 17.75 -25.32 13.90
C PRO A 289 17.77 -24.35 15.08
N SER A 290 18.03 -24.84 16.29
CA SER A 290 17.92 -24.04 17.53
C SER A 290 18.85 -22.81 17.62
N ALA A 291 19.86 -22.73 16.74
CA ALA A 291 20.78 -21.60 16.65
C ALA A 291 20.30 -20.51 15.67
N VAL A 292 19.19 -20.74 14.97
CA VAL A 292 18.60 -19.83 13.99
C VAL A 292 17.45 -19.09 14.64
N ASN A 293 17.68 -17.82 14.98
CA ASN A 293 16.70 -16.93 15.59
C ASN A 293 16.36 -15.71 14.73
N LYS A 294 17.04 -15.56 13.59
CA LYS A 294 16.82 -14.52 12.59
C LYS A 294 16.57 -15.14 11.24
N ASP A 295 15.82 -14.49 10.38
CA ASP A 295 15.63 -14.87 8.98
C ASP A 295 16.76 -14.33 8.07
N LEU A 296 16.58 -14.34 6.75
CA LEU A 296 17.54 -13.75 5.81
C LEU A 296 17.52 -12.21 5.80
N GLY A 297 16.38 -11.57 6.11
CA GLY A 297 16.24 -10.11 6.23
C GLY A 297 16.83 -9.54 7.54
N GLY A 298 17.06 -10.40 8.53
CA GLY A 298 17.50 -10.01 9.88
C GLY A 298 16.34 -9.85 10.88
N ASP A 299 15.13 -10.17 10.46
CA ASP A 299 13.93 -10.19 11.30
C ASP A 299 13.88 -11.45 12.16
N ASP A 300 13.17 -11.38 13.29
CA ASP A 300 13.09 -12.50 14.21
C ASP A 300 12.40 -13.71 13.59
N ARG A 301 12.91 -14.91 13.93
CA ARG A 301 12.19 -16.18 13.79
C ARG A 301 12.03 -16.77 15.19
N VAL A 302 10.88 -17.26 15.62
CA VAL A 302 9.59 -17.49 14.95
C VAL A 302 8.58 -16.44 15.45
N VAL A 303 7.84 -15.78 14.55
CA VAL A 303 6.83 -14.77 14.92
C VAL A 303 5.41 -15.24 14.60
N ASP A 304 4.41 -14.48 15.05
CA ASP A 304 2.99 -14.67 14.74
C ASP A 304 2.64 -13.65 13.63
N GLY A 305 2.77 -14.09 12.39
CA GLY A 305 2.66 -13.27 11.18
C GLY A 305 1.22 -12.95 10.79
N ASP A 306 0.26 -13.81 11.13
CA ASP A 306 -1.17 -13.64 10.87
C ASP A 306 -1.98 -13.09 12.06
N ASN A 307 -1.33 -12.92 13.22
CA ASN A 307 -1.87 -12.38 14.46
C ASN A 307 -3.01 -13.24 15.07
N ASP A 308 -2.98 -14.55 14.87
CA ASP A 308 -3.94 -15.49 15.46
C ASP A 308 -3.63 -15.87 16.93
N GLY A 309 -2.46 -15.46 17.43
CA GLY A 309 -1.95 -15.73 18.77
C GLY A 309 -1.00 -16.93 18.85
N ASN A 310 -0.59 -17.53 17.73
CA ASN A 310 0.25 -18.71 17.67
C ASN A 310 1.43 -18.55 16.69
N ALA A 311 2.59 -18.15 17.22
CA ALA A 311 3.80 -17.97 16.43
C ALA A 311 4.31 -19.27 15.76
N VAL A 312 4.30 -19.30 14.43
CA VAL A 312 4.79 -20.41 13.61
C VAL A 312 5.74 -19.90 12.53
N VAL A 313 6.81 -20.65 12.27
CA VAL A 313 7.82 -20.23 11.29
C VAL A 313 7.20 -20.16 9.91
N ASP A 314 7.54 -19.13 9.15
CA ASP A 314 7.15 -19.06 7.75
C ASP A 314 7.95 -20.06 6.93
N ILE A 315 7.29 -20.62 5.91
CA ILE A 315 7.98 -21.43 4.91
C ILE A 315 8.79 -20.48 4.02
N GLY A 316 10.10 -20.71 3.90
CA GLY A 316 11.00 -19.94 3.04
C GLY A 316 12.17 -19.28 3.77
N ALA A 317 12.90 -18.42 3.05
CA ALA A 317 14.08 -17.72 3.56
C ALA A 317 13.76 -16.49 4.43
N TYR A 318 12.59 -15.89 4.25
CA TYR A 318 12.11 -14.70 4.97
C TYR A 318 10.98 -15.05 5.95
N GLU A 319 10.81 -14.24 6.98
CA GLU A 319 9.71 -14.30 7.94
C GLU A 319 8.87 -13.02 7.83
N TYR A 320 7.57 -13.16 7.58
CA TYR A 320 6.63 -12.06 7.45
C TYR A 320 6.40 -11.38 8.80
N GLN A 321 6.66 -10.07 8.82
CA GLN A 321 6.32 -9.21 9.95
C GLN A 321 5.06 -8.42 9.61
N LEU A 322 4.08 -8.38 10.51
CA LEU A 322 2.90 -7.50 10.39
C LEU A 322 3.34 -6.05 10.11
N SER A 323 2.58 -5.30 9.32
CA SER A 323 2.89 -3.89 9.07
C SER A 323 2.82 -3.06 10.35
N LEU A 324 3.75 -2.11 10.52
CA LEU A 324 3.77 -1.20 11.68
C LEU A 324 2.46 -0.40 11.74
N GLN A 325 1.81 -0.35 12.89
CA GLN A 325 0.57 0.39 13.14
C GLN A 325 0.55 0.96 14.55
N ILE A 326 -0.11 2.11 14.75
CA ILE A 326 -0.43 2.65 16.07
C ILE A 326 -1.80 2.12 16.48
N THR A 327 -1.90 1.45 17.63
CA THR A 327 -3.13 0.75 18.03
C THR A 327 -4.23 1.68 18.55
N ALA A 328 -3.89 2.92 18.90
CA ALA A 328 -4.81 3.86 19.50
C ALA A 328 -5.59 4.66 18.44
N THR A 329 -6.91 4.73 18.61
CA THR A 329 -7.79 5.51 17.74
C THR A 329 -8.29 6.81 18.37
N THR A 330 -8.17 6.96 19.69
CA THR A 330 -8.63 8.15 20.45
C THR A 330 -7.76 8.40 21.68
N LEU A 331 -7.68 9.65 22.13
CA LEU A 331 -7.12 10.00 23.45
C LEU A 331 -8.25 10.25 24.46
N PRO A 332 -8.07 9.89 25.75
CA PRO A 332 -8.98 10.33 26.81
C PRO A 332 -9.10 11.85 26.89
N ASP A 333 -10.22 12.36 27.39
CA ASP A 333 -10.36 13.80 27.62
C ASP A 333 -9.53 14.24 28.84
N GLY A 334 -8.97 15.45 28.78
CA GLY A 334 -8.33 16.14 29.90
C GLY A 334 -9.22 17.24 30.49
N GLU A 335 -8.84 17.77 31.65
CA GLU A 335 -9.46 18.96 32.24
C GLU A 335 -8.37 19.92 32.72
N GLU A 336 -8.54 21.22 32.48
CA GLU A 336 -7.60 22.24 32.93
C GLU A 336 -7.41 22.17 34.45
N GLY A 337 -6.14 22.11 34.88
CA GLY A 337 -5.80 22.04 36.29
C GLY A 337 -6.01 20.68 36.94
N VAL A 338 -6.50 19.67 36.20
CA VAL A 338 -6.62 18.27 36.66
C VAL A 338 -5.55 17.41 36.00
N SER A 339 -4.97 16.48 36.77
CA SER A 339 -3.98 15.55 36.23
C SER A 339 -4.62 14.71 35.12
N TYR A 340 -4.02 14.77 33.94
CA TYR A 340 -4.40 13.94 32.82
C TYR A 340 -4.07 12.47 33.12
N PRO A 341 -4.98 11.52 32.83
CA PRO A 341 -4.68 10.10 33.02
C PRO A 341 -3.51 9.71 32.12
N THR A 342 -2.43 9.18 32.71
CA THR A 342 -1.29 8.68 31.93
C THR A 342 -1.80 7.71 30.87
N THR A 343 -1.67 8.11 29.61
CA THR A 343 -2.19 7.38 28.47
C THR A 343 -1.03 6.81 27.70
N THR A 344 -0.93 5.48 27.69
CA THR A 344 0.09 4.73 26.96
C THR A 344 -0.45 4.37 25.58
N LEU A 345 0.22 4.82 24.52
CA LEU A 345 -0.03 4.39 23.15
C LEU A 345 0.98 3.31 22.79
N ASN A 346 0.51 2.26 22.16
CA ASN A 346 1.31 1.13 21.70
C ASN A 346 1.32 1.08 20.18
N ALA A 347 2.32 0.40 19.64
CA ALA A 347 2.35 -0.01 18.25
C ALA A 347 2.38 -1.53 18.16
N THR A 348 1.93 -2.05 17.04
CA THR A 348 1.99 -3.46 16.64
C THR A 348 2.56 -3.56 15.24
N GLY A 349 3.14 -4.70 14.88
CA GLY A 349 3.84 -4.87 13.61
C GLY A 349 5.15 -4.07 13.51
N GLY A 350 5.85 -4.18 12.39
CA GLY A 350 7.22 -3.71 12.23
C GLY A 350 8.19 -4.43 13.18
N THR A 351 9.46 -4.05 13.11
CA THR A 351 10.54 -4.69 13.89
C THR A 351 10.95 -3.81 15.08
N PRO A 352 10.67 -4.18 16.35
CA PRO A 352 11.14 -3.44 17.52
C PRO A 352 12.68 -3.39 17.63
N PRO A 353 13.28 -2.39 18.27
CA PRO A 353 12.64 -1.36 19.11
C PRO A 353 12.01 -0.22 18.31
N TYR A 354 10.95 0.37 18.86
CA TYR A 354 10.25 1.49 18.24
C TYR A 354 10.82 2.85 18.69
N THR A 355 10.73 3.84 17.80
CA THR A 355 11.04 5.25 18.09
C THR A 355 9.79 6.10 17.90
N TRP A 356 9.44 6.90 18.91
CA TRP A 356 8.22 7.70 18.90
C TRP A 356 8.48 9.20 18.81
N SER A 357 7.53 9.92 18.21
CA SER A 357 7.45 11.39 18.24
C SER A 357 6.00 11.82 18.40
N VAL A 358 5.74 12.78 19.30
CA VAL A 358 4.41 13.34 19.53
C VAL A 358 4.47 14.87 19.46
N SER A 359 3.51 15.48 18.75
CA SER A 359 3.35 16.93 18.65
C SER A 359 1.87 17.35 18.77
N GLY A 360 1.58 18.64 18.88
CA GLY A 360 0.20 19.14 19.02
C GLY A 360 -0.41 19.09 20.43
N LEU A 361 0.35 18.65 21.44
CA LEU A 361 -0.13 18.62 22.83
C LEU A 361 -0.39 20.04 23.39
N PRO A 362 -1.49 20.25 24.14
CA PRO A 362 -1.74 21.50 24.85
C PRO A 362 -0.69 21.75 25.93
N SER A 363 -0.45 23.03 26.23
CA SER A 363 0.53 23.41 27.27
C SER A 363 0.16 22.78 28.62
N GLY A 364 1.13 22.13 29.26
CA GLY A 364 0.93 21.42 30.53
C GLY A 364 0.86 19.90 30.37
N LEU A 365 0.63 19.40 29.15
CA LEU A 365 0.89 18.01 28.80
C LEU A 365 2.27 17.82 28.18
N THR A 366 2.83 16.65 28.41
CA THR A 366 4.12 16.20 27.88
C THR A 366 4.01 14.75 27.47
N TRP A 367 4.97 14.28 26.70
CA TRP A 367 5.11 12.88 26.38
C TRP A 367 6.50 12.36 26.74
N SER A 368 6.60 11.06 26.96
CA SER A 368 7.87 10.36 27.15
C SER A 368 7.79 8.96 26.57
N GLN A 369 8.86 8.51 25.93
CA GLN A 369 8.98 7.12 25.49
C GLN A 369 9.24 6.19 26.68
N VAL A 370 8.51 5.08 26.74
CA VAL A 370 8.60 4.05 27.78
C VAL A 370 8.74 2.68 27.11
N GLY A 371 9.99 2.23 26.92
CA GLY A 371 10.28 1.04 26.11
C GLY A 371 9.85 1.27 24.66
N ASP A 372 9.04 0.34 24.13
CA ASP A 372 8.47 0.40 22.78
C ASP A 372 7.12 1.15 22.74
N ALA A 373 6.67 1.72 23.85
CA ALA A 373 5.45 2.52 23.91
C ALA A 373 5.76 4.02 24.10
N VAL A 374 4.73 4.86 23.91
CA VAL A 374 4.79 6.28 24.27
C VAL A 374 3.71 6.63 25.29
N GLU A 375 4.07 7.37 26.34
CA GLU A 375 3.14 7.84 27.35
C GLU A 375 2.90 9.34 27.21
N ILE A 376 1.63 9.75 27.23
CA ILE A 376 1.20 11.15 27.36
C ILE A 376 0.69 11.36 28.78
N SER A 377 1.22 12.38 29.46
CA SER A 377 0.85 12.71 30.84
C SER A 377 1.07 14.21 31.15
N GLY A 378 0.54 14.67 32.29
CA GLY A 378 0.72 16.04 32.75
C GLY A 378 -0.57 16.63 33.34
N THR A 379 -0.68 17.95 33.31
CA THR A 379 -1.87 18.69 33.77
C THR A 379 -2.11 19.82 32.78
N PRO A 380 -3.20 19.77 31.98
CA PRO A 380 -3.50 20.84 31.03
C PRO A 380 -3.57 22.20 31.75
N ALA A 381 -2.88 23.21 31.22
CA ALA A 381 -2.83 24.52 31.83
C ALA A 381 -4.15 25.29 31.65
N SER A 382 -4.43 26.25 32.52
CA SER A 382 -5.58 27.14 32.32
C SER A 382 -5.46 27.93 31.02
N GLY A 383 -6.57 28.05 30.28
CA GLY A 383 -6.63 28.63 28.95
C GLY A 383 -6.29 27.66 27.80
N THR A 384 -6.17 26.36 28.07
CA THR A 384 -5.99 25.31 27.05
C THR A 384 -7.27 24.56 26.71
N ALA A 385 -8.41 24.92 27.29
CA ALA A 385 -9.69 24.32 27.00
C ALA A 385 -10.02 24.38 25.50
N GLY A 386 -10.55 23.27 24.99
CA GLY A 386 -10.87 23.06 23.58
C GLY A 386 -10.27 21.76 23.05
N THR A 387 -10.50 21.54 21.76
CA THR A 387 -10.05 20.36 21.03
C THR A 387 -8.69 20.59 20.36
N HIS A 388 -7.74 19.69 20.59
CA HIS A 388 -6.36 19.72 20.07
C HIS A 388 -6.08 18.50 19.18
N ASP A 389 -5.55 18.76 17.99
CA ASP A 389 -5.04 17.71 17.10
C ASP A 389 -3.63 17.30 17.56
N VAL A 390 -3.46 16.04 17.97
CA VAL A 390 -2.21 15.47 18.48
C VAL A 390 -1.63 14.50 17.45
N ASP A 391 -0.56 14.92 16.77
CA ASP A 391 0.13 14.08 15.80
C ASP A 391 1.10 13.13 16.52
N VAL A 392 0.88 11.82 16.35
CA VAL A 392 1.69 10.74 16.92
C VAL A 392 2.34 9.99 15.77
N THR A 393 3.66 9.85 15.81
CA THR A 393 4.45 9.09 14.81
C THR A 393 5.23 8.00 15.52
N VAL A 394 5.23 6.79 14.95
CA VAL A 394 6.08 5.67 15.34
C VAL A 394 6.92 5.23 14.14
N SER A 395 8.19 4.96 14.39
CA SER A 395 9.10 4.31 13.46
C SER A 395 9.63 3.02 14.08
N ASP A 396 9.77 1.96 13.29
CA ASP A 396 10.39 0.73 13.76
C ASP A 396 11.92 0.75 13.55
N SER A 397 12.58 -0.39 13.74
CA SER A 397 14.03 -0.55 13.58
C SER A 397 14.43 -1.37 12.35
N SER A 398 13.47 -1.75 11.52
CA SER A 398 13.73 -2.53 10.30
C SER A 398 14.56 -1.73 9.30
N SER A 399 15.10 -2.42 8.30
CA SER A 399 15.86 -1.81 7.20
C SER A 399 15.34 -2.35 5.86
N PRO A 400 14.54 -1.57 5.10
CA PRO A 400 14.17 -0.17 5.33
C PRO A 400 13.20 0.04 6.50
N THR A 401 13.36 1.14 7.22
CA THR A 401 12.53 1.48 8.38
C THR A 401 11.09 1.81 7.99
N GLN A 402 10.12 1.20 8.66
CA GLN A 402 8.72 1.55 8.55
C GLN A 402 8.39 2.75 9.44
N SER A 403 7.48 3.62 9.00
CA SER A 403 7.02 4.75 9.81
C SER A 403 5.55 5.06 9.55
N VAL A 404 4.79 5.22 10.64
CA VAL A 404 3.35 5.52 10.60
C VAL A 404 3.05 6.73 11.48
N SER A 405 2.21 7.62 10.96
CA SER A 405 1.71 8.80 11.67
C SER A 405 0.19 8.78 11.74
N VAL A 406 -0.37 9.09 12.91
CA VAL A 406 -1.82 9.29 13.12
C VAL A 406 -2.05 10.61 13.86
N THR A 407 -3.14 11.30 13.52
CA THR A 407 -3.59 12.49 14.26
C THR A 407 -4.75 12.09 15.17
N LEU A 408 -4.53 12.15 16.49
CA LEU A 408 -5.54 11.83 17.49
C LEU A 408 -6.14 13.12 18.07
N GLN A 409 -7.46 13.13 18.27
CA GLN A 409 -8.13 14.24 18.95
C GLN A 409 -7.96 14.13 20.47
N LEU A 410 -7.53 15.22 21.11
CA LEU A 410 -7.55 15.40 22.57
C LEU A 410 -8.46 16.58 22.92
N VAL A 411 -9.52 16.32 23.67
CA VAL A 411 -10.38 17.38 24.24
C VAL A 411 -9.86 17.75 25.62
N VAL A 412 -9.62 19.05 25.86
CA VAL A 412 -9.38 19.60 27.20
C VAL A 412 -10.59 20.40 27.63
N ASN A 413 -11.20 20.02 28.75
CA ASN A 413 -12.33 20.68 29.36
C ASN A 413 -11.83 21.84 30.27
N PRO A 414 -12.49 23.01 30.33
CA PRO A 414 -12.09 24.07 31.27
C PRO A 414 -12.17 23.66 32.74
N ALA A 415 -11.41 24.34 33.60
CA ALA A 415 -11.33 24.01 35.02
C ALA A 415 -12.71 24.10 35.69
N GLY A 416 -13.22 22.98 36.21
CA GLY A 416 -14.54 22.88 36.81
C GLY A 416 -15.70 22.63 35.83
N SER A 417 -15.40 22.19 34.60
CA SER A 417 -16.39 21.69 33.65
C SER A 417 -16.31 20.15 33.55
N GLY A 418 -17.36 19.40 33.23
CA GLY A 418 -18.73 19.75 32.88
C GLY A 418 -19.67 18.76 33.56
N THR A 419 -20.87 19.23 33.91
CA THR A 419 -21.89 18.35 34.47
C THR A 419 -22.30 17.36 33.40
N THR A 420 -22.27 16.06 33.73
CA THR A 420 -22.84 15.05 32.83
C THR A 420 -24.35 15.00 33.04
N TRP A 421 -25.10 15.27 31.98
CA TRP A 421 -26.55 15.13 31.93
C TRP A 421 -26.93 13.83 31.22
N TYR A 422 -27.89 13.10 31.77
CA TYR A 422 -28.33 11.81 31.25
C TYR A 422 -29.73 11.93 30.65
N VAL A 423 -29.92 11.35 29.46
CA VAL A 423 -31.19 11.32 28.72
C VAL A 423 -31.53 9.87 28.35
N ASP A 424 -32.70 9.40 28.76
CA ASP A 424 -33.23 8.08 28.38
C ASP A 424 -34.70 8.19 27.96
N GLY A 425 -34.96 8.06 26.66
CA GLY A 425 -36.30 8.12 26.09
C GLY A 425 -37.24 6.96 26.48
N ILE A 426 -36.73 5.89 27.10
CA ILE A 426 -37.54 4.74 27.54
C ILE A 426 -37.92 4.86 29.02
N ASN A 427 -36.94 5.09 29.90
CA ASN A 427 -37.15 5.07 31.36
C ASN A 427 -37.05 6.44 32.03
N GLY A 428 -36.65 7.48 31.29
CA GLY A 428 -36.46 8.84 31.81
C GLY A 428 -37.76 9.63 31.99
N SER A 429 -37.65 10.77 32.66
CA SER A 429 -38.74 11.75 32.82
C SER A 429 -38.17 13.16 32.87
N ASP A 430 -38.78 14.11 32.16
CA ASP A 430 -38.34 15.52 32.18
C ASP A 430 -38.59 16.24 33.52
N SER A 431 -39.25 15.57 34.47
CA SER A 431 -39.34 15.99 35.87
C SER A 431 -38.09 15.65 36.70
N ASN A 432 -37.20 14.80 36.17
CA ASN A 432 -36.01 14.34 36.87
C ASN A 432 -34.90 15.40 36.89
N GLY A 433 -33.84 15.14 37.63
CA GLY A 433 -32.69 16.04 37.79
C GLY A 433 -31.63 15.90 36.68
N GLY A 434 -31.61 14.81 35.92
CA GLY A 434 -30.65 14.54 34.86
C GLY A 434 -29.27 14.10 35.35
N SER A 435 -29.12 13.77 36.64
CA SER A 435 -27.80 13.56 37.28
C SER A 435 -27.22 12.15 37.16
N SER A 436 -28.01 11.18 36.71
CA SER A 436 -27.63 9.77 36.49
C SER A 436 -28.65 9.07 35.58
N TRP A 437 -28.38 7.85 35.10
CA TRP A 437 -29.35 7.06 34.33
C TRP A 437 -30.68 6.83 35.06
N SER A 438 -30.68 6.59 36.38
CA SER A 438 -31.90 6.45 37.18
C SER A 438 -32.66 7.76 37.43
N ASP A 439 -32.03 8.89 37.12
CA ASP A 439 -32.54 10.25 37.26
C ASP A 439 -32.52 10.97 35.89
N ALA A 440 -32.54 10.22 34.79
CA ALA A 440 -32.36 10.77 33.44
C ALA A 440 -33.58 11.60 33.01
N PHE A 441 -33.35 12.63 32.19
CA PHE A 441 -34.40 13.31 31.45
C PHE A 441 -35.01 12.35 30.40
N ALA A 442 -36.25 12.61 29.99
CA ALA A 442 -36.88 11.84 28.90
C ALA A 442 -36.48 12.37 27.52
N THR A 443 -36.17 13.68 27.42
CA THR A 443 -35.93 14.36 26.15
C THR A 443 -34.56 15.01 26.07
N ILE A 444 -34.01 15.06 24.86
CA ILE A 444 -32.74 15.71 24.54
C ILE A 444 -32.87 17.21 24.74
N GLY A 445 -33.96 17.82 24.25
CA GLY A 445 -34.22 19.25 24.39
C GLY A 445 -34.24 19.71 25.85
N LYS A 446 -34.76 18.87 26.76
CA LYS A 446 -34.72 19.16 28.20
C LYS A 446 -33.28 19.23 28.73
N ALA A 447 -32.43 18.28 28.38
CA ALA A 447 -31.02 18.29 28.78
C ALA A 447 -30.28 19.52 28.21
N LEU A 448 -30.46 19.83 26.93
CA LEU A 448 -29.84 21.01 26.28
C LEU A 448 -30.26 22.33 26.94
N SER A 449 -31.48 22.39 27.49
CA SER A 449 -31.97 23.59 28.19
C SER A 449 -31.22 23.90 29.50
N VAL A 450 -30.67 22.86 30.16
CA VAL A 450 -29.96 23.00 31.44
C VAL A 450 -28.45 22.92 31.30
N ALA A 451 -27.95 22.26 30.24
CA ALA A 451 -26.52 22.15 29.96
C ALA A 451 -25.88 23.52 29.74
N GLY A 452 -24.69 23.72 30.32
CA GLY A 452 -23.80 24.85 30.12
C GLY A 452 -22.74 24.59 29.06
N ASP A 453 -21.81 25.53 28.92
CA ASP A 453 -20.62 25.33 28.08
C ASP A 453 -19.78 24.18 28.63
N TYR A 454 -19.33 23.30 27.73
CA TYR A 454 -18.50 22.13 27.98
C TYR A 454 -19.16 21.05 28.86
N ASP A 455 -20.48 21.09 29.04
CA ASP A 455 -21.22 19.99 29.62
C ASP A 455 -21.34 18.81 28.64
N LEU A 456 -21.33 17.60 29.19
CA LEU A 456 -21.57 16.35 28.45
C LEU A 456 -23.04 15.96 28.58
N VAL A 457 -23.72 15.71 27.48
CA VAL A 457 -25.07 15.14 27.46
C VAL A 457 -25.01 13.73 26.88
N LEU A 458 -25.17 12.72 27.73
CA LEU A 458 -25.22 11.31 27.35
C LEU A 458 -26.67 10.90 27.04
N VAL A 459 -26.88 10.36 25.83
CA VAL A 459 -28.20 9.98 25.33
C VAL A 459 -28.25 8.47 25.09
N ALA A 460 -29.16 7.77 25.77
CA ALA A 460 -29.38 6.34 25.59
C ALA A 460 -29.99 6.00 24.23
N ASP A 461 -29.72 4.81 23.72
CA ASP A 461 -30.31 4.23 22.51
C ASP A 461 -31.83 4.06 22.66
N ALA A 462 -32.55 5.11 22.24
CA ALA A 462 -33.99 5.16 22.14
C ALA A 462 -34.37 5.97 20.89
N THR A 463 -35.66 6.01 20.55
CA THR A 463 -36.18 6.90 19.50
C THR A 463 -36.73 8.17 20.13
N TYR A 464 -36.12 9.30 19.77
CA TYR A 464 -36.48 10.65 20.21
C TYR A 464 -37.21 11.35 19.07
N ASN A 465 -38.48 11.69 19.30
CA ASN A 465 -39.34 12.36 18.32
C ASN A 465 -39.29 13.88 18.54
N GLU A 466 -38.09 14.46 18.43
CA GLU A 466 -37.83 15.87 18.69
C GLU A 466 -37.37 16.59 17.41
N THR A 467 -37.61 17.89 17.38
CA THR A 467 -37.27 18.78 16.26
C THR A 467 -36.70 20.10 16.79
N ASP A 468 -35.92 20.79 15.97
CA ASP A 468 -35.32 22.10 16.25
C ASP A 468 -34.52 22.14 17.57
N LEU A 469 -33.77 21.06 17.86
CA LEU A 469 -32.79 21.03 18.93
C LEU A 469 -31.71 22.09 18.68
N ASN A 470 -31.38 22.87 19.70
CA ASN A 470 -30.50 24.02 19.56
C ASN A 470 -29.59 24.15 20.79
N PHE A 471 -28.30 24.40 20.56
CA PHE A 471 -27.32 24.58 21.63
C PHE A 471 -27.27 26.03 22.13
N ASN A 472 -27.81 26.98 21.37
CA ASN A 472 -27.83 28.41 21.64
C ASN A 472 -26.41 28.98 21.79
N GLY A 473 -25.49 28.56 20.90
CA GLY A 473 -24.08 28.96 20.92
C GLY A 473 -23.25 28.30 22.03
N LYS A 474 -23.84 27.41 22.83
CA LYS A 474 -23.13 26.71 23.90
C LYS A 474 -22.27 25.58 23.37
N LYS A 475 -21.13 25.37 24.02
CA LYS A 475 -20.14 24.34 23.66
C LYS A 475 -20.48 22.98 24.29
N ILE A 476 -21.65 22.44 23.94
CA ILE A 476 -22.14 21.18 24.51
C ILE A 476 -21.57 19.99 23.72
N TYR A 477 -21.19 18.92 24.42
CA TYR A 477 -20.92 17.63 23.80
C TYR A 477 -22.15 16.75 23.94
N LEU A 478 -22.92 16.60 22.85
CA LEU A 478 -24.07 15.70 22.80
C LEU A 478 -23.63 14.34 22.23
N LYS A 479 -23.66 13.29 23.05
CA LYS A 479 -23.13 11.97 22.70
C LYS A 479 -24.15 10.85 22.88
N GLY A 480 -24.36 10.07 21.83
CA GLY A 480 -25.16 8.86 21.86
C GLY A 480 -24.39 7.65 22.41
N VAL A 481 -25.06 6.83 23.22
CA VAL A 481 -24.49 5.62 23.84
C VAL A 481 -25.47 4.44 23.83
N ASP A 482 -24.94 3.22 23.87
CA ASP A 482 -25.68 1.96 23.92
C ASP A 482 -26.01 1.56 25.37
N HIS A 483 -27.06 2.19 25.93
CA HIS A 483 -27.44 2.01 27.34
C HIS A 483 -28.52 0.95 27.54
N ASN A 484 -29.60 1.03 26.76
CA ASN A 484 -30.75 0.15 26.81
C ASN A 484 -30.48 -1.17 26.08
N ASN A 485 -29.80 -1.12 24.93
CA ASN A 485 -29.47 -2.28 24.12
C ASN A 485 -28.04 -2.19 23.56
N ALA A 486 -27.20 -3.16 23.90
CA ALA A 486 -25.81 -3.21 23.46
C ALA A 486 -25.69 -3.14 21.92
N GLY A 487 -24.78 -2.29 21.43
CA GLY A 487 -24.51 -2.08 20.00
C GLY A 487 -25.56 -1.26 19.24
N GLN A 488 -26.60 -0.73 19.90
CA GLN A 488 -27.54 0.22 19.30
C GLN A 488 -27.10 1.67 19.56
N ARG A 489 -27.65 2.61 18.80
CA ARG A 489 -27.43 4.05 19.00
C ARG A 489 -28.74 4.83 19.05
N PRO A 490 -28.77 6.02 19.66
CA PRO A 490 -29.97 6.85 19.67
C PRO A 490 -30.43 7.24 18.26
N VAL A 491 -31.75 7.33 18.09
CA VAL A 491 -32.39 7.74 16.85
C VAL A 491 -33.18 9.02 17.10
N ILE A 492 -32.83 10.11 16.42
CA ILE A 492 -33.66 11.31 16.32
C ILE A 492 -34.53 11.14 15.06
N ASP A 493 -35.80 10.82 15.26
CA ASP A 493 -36.78 10.63 14.17
C ASP A 493 -37.70 11.83 14.12
N CYS A 494 -37.52 12.68 13.11
CA CYS A 494 -38.34 13.88 12.94
C CYS A 494 -39.75 13.56 12.40
N GLN A 495 -40.05 12.30 12.06
CA GLN A 495 -41.38 11.83 11.65
C GLN A 495 -42.00 12.60 10.46
N GLY A 496 -41.17 13.09 9.55
CA GLY A 496 -41.59 13.92 8.43
C GLY A 496 -41.99 15.35 8.83
N LYS A 497 -41.54 15.83 9.99
CA LYS A 497 -41.84 17.17 10.51
C LYS A 497 -40.55 17.91 10.82
N GLY A 498 -40.37 19.09 10.22
CA GLY A 498 -39.27 19.97 10.60
C GLY A 498 -37.90 19.32 10.39
N ARG A 499 -36.92 19.82 11.13
CA ARG A 499 -35.53 19.35 11.16
C ARG A 499 -35.12 18.95 12.57
N ALA A 500 -34.04 18.17 12.71
CA ALA A 500 -33.54 17.76 14.01
C ALA A 500 -32.81 18.89 14.74
N PHE A 501 -31.91 19.59 14.04
CA PHE A 501 -31.04 20.61 14.65
C PHE A 501 -31.11 21.97 13.93
N TYR A 502 -31.01 23.04 14.73
CA TYR A 502 -30.82 24.41 14.25
C TYR A 502 -29.61 25.02 14.96
N PHE A 503 -28.57 25.34 14.20
CA PHE A 503 -27.36 26.02 14.67
C PHE A 503 -27.24 27.37 13.97
N GLY A 504 -27.52 28.43 14.72
CA GLY A 504 -27.57 29.80 14.23
C GLY A 504 -27.29 30.80 15.35
N SER A 505 -26.45 30.41 16.30
CA SER A 505 -26.15 31.20 17.49
C SER A 505 -24.64 31.26 17.76
N GLY A 506 -23.83 31.02 16.73
CA GLY A 506 -22.37 31.06 16.83
C GLY A 506 -21.79 29.81 17.46
N GLU A 507 -22.43 28.64 17.28
CA GLU A 507 -21.87 27.36 17.70
C GLU A 507 -20.45 27.19 17.16
N THR A 508 -19.51 26.71 17.98
CA THR A 508 -18.12 26.50 17.58
C THR A 508 -17.86 25.03 17.31
N LYS A 509 -16.62 24.69 16.92
CA LYS A 509 -16.19 23.29 16.79
C LYS A 509 -16.36 22.46 18.08
N ASP A 510 -16.47 23.13 19.22
CA ASP A 510 -16.69 22.50 20.54
C ASP A 510 -18.19 22.23 20.80
N SER A 511 -19.08 22.61 19.87
CA SER A 511 -20.48 22.20 19.84
C SER A 511 -20.57 20.89 19.06
N VAL A 512 -20.63 19.77 19.76
CA VAL A 512 -20.44 18.43 19.18
C VAL A 512 -21.74 17.63 19.16
N VAL A 513 -22.05 17.02 18.02
CA VAL A 513 -23.09 15.98 17.87
C VAL A 513 -22.39 14.68 17.47
N ASP A 514 -22.44 13.67 18.35
CA ASP A 514 -21.71 12.42 18.22
C ASP A 514 -22.62 11.18 18.33
N ASN A 515 -22.51 10.26 17.38
CA ASN A 515 -23.09 8.91 17.44
C ASN A 515 -24.63 8.85 17.44
N PHE A 516 -25.28 9.59 16.53
CA PHE A 516 -26.74 9.58 16.35
C PHE A 516 -27.16 9.03 14.97
N THR A 517 -28.33 8.40 14.91
CA THR A 517 -29.09 8.29 13.66
C THR A 517 -30.08 9.45 13.60
N ILE A 518 -30.04 10.28 12.56
CA ILE A 518 -30.91 11.44 12.37
C ILE A 518 -31.69 11.22 11.07
N LYS A 519 -33.01 11.07 11.18
CA LYS A 519 -33.83 10.62 10.05
C LYS A 519 -35.19 11.26 9.94
N ASN A 520 -35.75 11.13 8.74
CA ASN A 520 -37.10 11.57 8.39
C ASN A 520 -37.36 13.06 8.68
N GLY A 521 -36.33 13.90 8.66
CA GLY A 521 -36.49 15.35 8.69
C GLY A 521 -37.01 15.84 7.35
N VAL A 522 -38.11 16.58 7.35
CA VAL A 522 -38.76 17.06 6.12
C VAL A 522 -39.18 18.52 6.29
N VAL A 523 -38.58 19.38 5.48
CA VAL A 523 -38.89 20.81 5.38
C VAL A 523 -39.10 21.21 3.93
N PHE A 524 -39.89 22.27 3.69
CA PHE A 524 -40.00 22.87 2.35
C PHE A 524 -38.87 23.85 2.03
N ASP A 525 -38.27 24.42 3.09
CA ASP A 525 -37.15 25.34 3.00
C ASP A 525 -35.83 24.56 2.99
N ASP A 526 -34.87 24.94 3.83
CA ASP A 526 -33.51 24.41 3.80
C ASP A 526 -33.17 23.59 5.05
N GLY A 527 -32.29 22.60 4.88
CA GLY A 527 -31.72 21.77 5.95
C GLY A 527 -32.73 20.79 6.54
N GLY A 528 -32.91 19.63 5.90
CA GLY A 528 -33.93 18.66 6.29
C GLY A 528 -33.65 17.99 7.64
N ALA A 529 -32.38 17.76 7.99
CA ALA A 529 -31.98 17.29 9.30
C ALA A 529 -31.32 18.41 10.15
N LEU A 530 -30.50 19.24 9.53
CA LEU A 530 -29.68 20.24 10.23
C LEU A 530 -29.53 21.50 9.38
N TYR A 531 -29.73 22.64 10.04
CA TYR A 531 -29.51 23.97 9.45
C TYR A 531 -28.40 24.69 10.21
N CYS A 532 -27.35 25.12 9.50
CA CYS A 532 -26.15 25.74 10.06
C CYS A 532 -25.91 27.12 9.40
N CYS A 533 -26.04 28.19 10.18
CA CYS A 533 -25.96 29.58 9.74
C CYS A 533 -25.26 30.49 10.76
N ASP A 534 -25.14 31.78 10.44
CA ASP A 534 -24.68 32.84 11.35
C ASP A 534 -23.35 32.51 12.05
N ASP A 535 -22.29 32.28 11.26
CA ASP A 535 -20.93 31.94 11.72
C ASP A 535 -20.82 30.64 12.54
N SER A 536 -21.85 29.79 12.54
CA SER A 536 -21.86 28.53 13.28
C SER A 536 -20.97 27.48 12.61
N SER A 537 -20.16 26.77 13.39
CA SER A 537 -19.18 25.80 12.91
C SER A 537 -19.11 24.57 13.83
N PRO A 538 -20.24 23.86 14.05
CA PRO A 538 -20.29 22.69 14.92
C PRO A 538 -19.46 21.52 14.39
N THR A 539 -19.12 20.59 15.28
CA THR A 539 -18.53 19.29 14.91
C THR A 539 -19.63 18.22 14.89
N ILE A 540 -19.72 17.49 13.79
CA ILE A 540 -20.69 16.41 13.60
C ILE A 540 -19.89 15.15 13.32
N THR A 541 -19.99 14.15 14.19
CA THR A 541 -19.16 12.95 14.11
C THR A 541 -19.94 11.66 14.35
N ASN A 542 -19.51 10.57 13.71
CA ASN A 542 -20.09 9.23 13.88
C ASN A 542 -21.61 9.16 13.66
N CYS A 543 -22.19 10.10 12.90
CA CYS A 543 -23.64 10.22 12.72
C CYS A 543 -24.11 9.57 11.42
N THR A 544 -25.36 9.13 11.40
CA THR A 544 -26.06 8.65 10.20
C THR A 544 -27.23 9.57 9.87
N PHE A 545 -27.22 10.21 8.71
CA PHE A 545 -28.30 11.01 8.17
C PHE A 545 -29.05 10.21 7.10
N SER A 546 -30.30 9.83 7.38
CA SER A 546 -31.06 8.99 6.45
C SER A 546 -32.48 9.45 6.18
N GLY A 547 -32.90 9.42 4.90
CA GLY A 547 -34.28 9.73 4.52
C GLY A 547 -34.70 11.16 4.83
N ASN A 548 -33.76 12.11 4.91
CA ASN A 548 -34.07 13.52 5.15
C ASN A 548 -34.32 14.25 3.82
N SER A 549 -35.22 15.23 3.85
CA SER A 549 -35.67 15.95 2.66
C SER A 549 -35.82 17.46 2.87
N ALA A 550 -35.35 18.25 1.91
CA ALA A 550 -35.47 19.71 1.90
C ALA A 550 -35.53 20.29 0.48
N GLY A 551 -35.76 21.60 0.35
CA GLY A 551 -35.51 22.35 -0.89
C GLY A 551 -34.01 22.37 -1.23
N CYS A 552 -33.17 22.77 -0.27
CA CYS A 552 -31.70 22.66 -0.35
C CYS A 552 -31.15 21.98 0.91
N GLY A 553 -30.11 21.15 0.76
CA GLY A 553 -29.48 20.49 1.92
C GLY A 553 -30.42 19.46 2.54
N GLY A 554 -30.71 18.37 1.82
CA GLY A 554 -31.68 17.36 2.26
C GLY A 554 -31.38 16.82 3.66
N ALA A 555 -30.11 16.64 4.01
CA ALA A 555 -29.68 16.47 5.40
C ALA A 555 -29.17 17.78 6.00
N ILE A 556 -28.08 18.34 5.49
CA ILE A 556 -27.38 19.49 6.07
C ILE A 556 -27.40 20.67 5.11
N TYR A 557 -27.76 21.85 5.63
CA TYR A 557 -27.62 23.12 4.93
C TYR A 557 -26.66 24.04 5.70
N CYS A 558 -25.68 24.61 5.00
CA CYS A 558 -24.64 25.50 5.53
C CYS A 558 -24.67 26.85 4.81
N CYS A 559 -24.81 27.96 5.54
CA CYS A 559 -24.78 29.32 5.00
C CYS A 559 -24.08 30.32 5.92
N ASP A 560 -23.98 31.57 5.49
CA ASP A 560 -23.53 32.71 6.30
C ASP A 560 -22.20 32.46 7.04
N ASN A 561 -21.15 32.15 6.27
CA ASN A 561 -19.79 31.90 6.73
C ASN A 561 -19.63 30.69 7.69
N SER A 562 -20.67 29.86 7.82
CA SER A 562 -20.64 28.63 8.63
C SER A 562 -19.64 27.61 8.09
N SER A 563 -18.87 26.98 8.98
CA SER A 563 -17.77 26.09 8.62
C SER A 563 -17.80 24.79 9.44
N PRO A 564 -18.87 23.98 9.36
CA PRO A 564 -18.96 22.75 10.16
C PRO A 564 -17.90 21.73 9.74
N THR A 565 -17.45 20.96 10.73
CA THR A 565 -16.56 19.80 10.54
C THR A 565 -17.40 18.53 10.66
N ILE A 566 -17.35 17.69 9.63
CA ILE A 566 -18.18 16.48 9.51
C ILE A 566 -17.24 15.29 9.32
N THR A 567 -17.22 14.36 10.27
CA THR A 567 -16.25 13.26 10.29
C THR A 567 -16.92 11.91 10.51
N ASN A 568 -16.50 10.87 9.79
CA ASN A 568 -16.99 9.50 9.97
C ASN A 568 -18.54 9.41 9.96
N CYS A 569 -19.18 10.16 9.07
CA CYS A 569 -20.63 10.22 8.97
C CYS A 569 -21.14 9.49 7.72
N THR A 570 -22.35 8.96 7.80
CA THR A 570 -23.05 8.35 6.66
C THR A 570 -24.26 9.19 6.25
N PHE A 571 -24.37 9.52 4.98
CA PHE A 571 -25.51 10.20 4.37
C PHE A 571 -26.16 9.26 3.36
N SER A 572 -27.33 8.70 3.70
CA SER A 572 -27.97 7.67 2.87
C SER A 572 -29.43 7.95 2.55
N GLY A 573 -29.77 7.93 1.26
CA GLY A 573 -31.17 8.06 0.83
C GLY A 573 -31.80 9.41 1.15
N ASN A 574 -31.02 10.48 1.22
CA ASN A 574 -31.55 11.83 1.41
C ASN A 574 -31.99 12.43 0.07
N SER A 575 -32.95 13.36 0.09
CA SER A 575 -33.49 14.00 -1.12
C SER A 575 -33.55 15.53 -1.05
N ALA A 576 -33.24 16.23 -2.15
CA ALA A 576 -33.43 17.67 -2.22
C ALA A 576 -33.66 18.20 -3.64
N GLY A 577 -33.95 19.50 -3.78
CA GLY A 577 -33.72 20.20 -5.05
C GLY A 577 -32.22 20.31 -5.33
N TYR A 578 -31.45 20.78 -4.35
CA TYR A 578 -30.01 20.98 -4.46
C TYR A 578 -29.28 20.39 -3.26
N GLY A 579 -28.26 19.55 -3.46
CA GLY A 579 -27.44 19.03 -2.36
C GLY A 579 -28.24 18.14 -1.41
N ALA A 580 -28.57 16.90 -1.79
CA ALA A 580 -29.45 16.11 -0.94
C ALA A 580 -28.80 15.68 0.38
N ALA A 581 -27.48 15.53 0.43
CA ALA A 581 -26.77 15.37 1.70
C ALA A 581 -26.36 16.73 2.26
N ILE A 582 -25.52 17.49 1.54
CA ILE A 582 -24.94 18.74 2.04
C ILE A 582 -25.11 19.85 1.01
N TYR A 583 -25.55 21.02 1.46
CA TYR A 583 -25.59 22.22 0.64
C TYR A 583 -24.78 23.34 1.30
N CYS A 584 -23.83 23.93 0.55
CA CYS A 584 -22.95 25.00 1.02
C CYS A 584 -23.19 26.29 0.22
N ASN A 585 -23.51 27.37 0.92
CA ASN A 585 -23.80 28.69 0.35
C ASN A 585 -23.18 29.84 1.17
N SER A 586 -23.13 31.04 0.60
CA SER A 586 -22.78 32.30 1.26
C SER A 586 -21.50 32.23 2.09
N PHE A 587 -20.38 31.95 1.42
CA PHE A 587 -19.03 31.87 1.98
C PHE A 587 -18.79 30.74 3.00
N SER A 588 -19.70 29.77 3.12
CA SER A 588 -19.53 28.61 4.00
C SER A 588 -18.33 27.73 3.60
N ARG A 589 -17.79 26.97 4.58
CA ARG A 589 -16.60 26.14 4.40
C ARG A 589 -16.70 24.80 5.14
N ALA A 590 -17.56 23.92 4.66
CA ALA A 590 -17.67 22.58 5.23
C ALA A 590 -16.37 21.77 4.99
N THR A 591 -15.89 21.12 6.05
CA THR A 591 -14.81 20.13 5.99
C THR A 591 -15.40 18.76 6.26
N VAL A 592 -15.22 17.82 5.33
CA VAL A 592 -15.82 16.49 5.37
C VAL A 592 -14.73 15.43 5.24
N ILE A 593 -14.65 14.54 6.22
CA ILE A 593 -13.56 13.56 6.35
C ILE A 593 -14.16 12.18 6.61
N ASP A 594 -13.69 11.18 5.87
CA ASP A 594 -14.05 9.76 6.03
C ASP A 594 -15.57 9.52 6.05
N CYS A 595 -16.31 10.27 5.24
CA CYS A 595 -17.75 10.17 5.17
C CYS A 595 -18.21 9.35 3.98
N VAL A 596 -19.36 8.69 4.14
CA VAL A 596 -20.02 7.89 3.10
C VAL A 596 -21.28 8.61 2.63
N PHE A 597 -21.42 8.78 1.32
CA PHE A 597 -22.59 9.34 0.65
C PHE A 597 -23.17 8.28 -0.28
N SER A 598 -24.29 7.67 0.10
CA SER A 598 -24.93 6.61 -0.68
C SER A 598 -26.37 6.92 -1.07
N ASP A 599 -26.73 6.62 -2.32
CA ASP A 599 -28.11 6.63 -2.80
C ASP A 599 -28.86 7.97 -2.56
N ASN A 600 -28.13 9.09 -2.52
CA ASN A 600 -28.74 10.41 -2.36
C ASN A 600 -29.27 10.92 -3.71
N SER A 601 -30.38 11.66 -3.71
CA SER A 601 -31.02 12.13 -4.94
C SER A 601 -31.39 13.60 -4.91
N ALA A 602 -30.90 14.37 -5.89
CA ALA A 602 -31.28 15.77 -6.06
C ALA A 602 -31.58 16.14 -7.51
N TRP A 603 -32.01 17.37 -7.75
CA TRP A 603 -31.99 17.94 -9.09
C TRP A 603 -30.56 18.17 -9.56
N ASP A 604 -29.76 18.90 -8.76
CA ASP A 604 -28.33 19.09 -8.99
C ASP A 604 -27.52 18.79 -7.73
N GLY A 605 -26.31 18.24 -7.90
CA GLY A 605 -25.41 17.92 -6.79
C GLY A 605 -26.04 16.92 -5.83
N SER A 606 -26.30 15.70 -6.29
CA SER A 606 -27.15 14.73 -5.58
C SER A 606 -26.68 14.44 -4.15
N ALA A 607 -25.37 14.42 -3.89
CA ALA A 607 -24.83 14.38 -2.53
C ALA A 607 -24.53 15.80 -2.06
N ILE A 608 -23.68 16.53 -2.79
CA ILE A 608 -23.17 17.83 -2.34
C ILE A 608 -23.37 18.90 -3.41
N TYR A 609 -23.87 20.06 -2.98
CA TYR A 609 -23.97 21.25 -3.83
C TYR A 609 -23.25 22.42 -3.17
N CYS A 610 -22.25 22.98 -3.85
CA CYS A 610 -21.41 24.07 -3.34
C CYS A 610 -21.52 25.31 -4.25
N TYR A 611 -21.99 26.42 -3.68
CA TYR A 611 -22.38 27.64 -4.40
C TYR A 611 -21.97 28.93 -3.65
N ASP A 612 -22.08 30.08 -4.34
CA ASP A 612 -21.88 31.44 -3.81
C ASP A 612 -20.62 31.61 -2.94
N LYS A 613 -19.45 31.49 -3.59
CA LYS A 613 -18.13 31.71 -2.98
C LYS A 613 -17.77 30.75 -1.83
N SER A 614 -18.59 29.74 -1.57
CA SER A 614 -18.34 28.70 -0.56
C SER A 614 -17.21 27.77 -0.99
N ARG A 615 -16.60 27.06 -0.03
CA ARG A 615 -15.55 26.08 -0.28
C ARG A 615 -15.90 24.75 0.37
N LEU A 616 -15.38 23.68 -0.21
CA LEU A 616 -15.55 22.33 0.28
C LEU A 616 -14.18 21.66 0.36
N THR A 617 -13.90 21.04 1.49
CA THR A 617 -12.73 20.16 1.68
C THR A 617 -13.25 18.75 1.91
N LEU A 618 -12.85 17.81 1.06
CA LEU A 618 -13.19 16.39 1.15
C LEU A 618 -11.90 15.58 1.29
N VAL A 619 -11.85 14.70 2.29
CA VAL A 619 -10.73 13.78 2.53
C VAL A 619 -11.29 12.39 2.81
N GLY A 620 -10.78 11.35 2.12
CA GLY A 620 -11.13 9.96 2.43
C GLY A 620 -12.61 9.58 2.23
N CYS A 621 -13.38 10.40 1.51
CA CYS A 621 -14.83 10.21 1.39
C CYS A 621 -15.21 9.25 0.26
N ALA A 622 -16.30 8.51 0.46
CA ALA A 622 -16.87 7.60 -0.53
C ALA A 622 -18.24 8.07 -1.02
N PHE A 623 -18.41 8.18 -2.34
CA PHE A 623 -19.66 8.54 -3.00
C PHE A 623 -20.12 7.37 -3.88
N SER A 624 -21.24 6.74 -3.54
CA SER A 624 -21.75 5.58 -4.27
C SER A 624 -23.23 5.69 -4.62
N GLY A 625 -23.59 5.41 -5.87
CA GLY A 625 -25.00 5.30 -6.29
C GLY A 625 -25.81 6.60 -6.20
N ASN A 626 -25.15 7.76 -6.04
CA ASN A 626 -25.87 9.03 -5.94
C ASN A 626 -26.40 9.44 -7.33
N LYS A 627 -27.57 10.10 -7.36
CA LYS A 627 -28.30 10.36 -8.60
C LYS A 627 -28.86 11.77 -8.70
N ALA A 628 -28.34 12.55 -9.65
CA ALA A 628 -28.86 13.86 -10.02
C ALA A 628 -29.81 13.78 -11.22
N ASN A 629 -30.93 14.51 -11.16
CA ASN A 629 -31.87 14.61 -12.28
C ASN A 629 -31.45 15.62 -13.35
N ASN A 630 -30.37 16.38 -13.13
CA ASN A 630 -29.78 17.28 -14.09
C ASN A 630 -28.24 17.20 -14.04
N ASP A 631 -27.55 17.91 -13.14
CA ASP A 631 -26.08 18.03 -13.14
C ASP A 631 -25.41 17.59 -11.83
N GLY A 632 -24.17 17.09 -11.90
CA GLY A 632 -23.35 16.74 -10.73
C GLY A 632 -23.90 15.52 -9.99
N GLY A 633 -23.71 14.34 -10.56
CA GLY A 633 -24.30 13.10 -10.08
C GLY A 633 -23.84 12.66 -8.69
N ALA A 634 -22.78 13.27 -8.14
CA ALA A 634 -22.50 13.32 -6.70
C ALA A 634 -22.30 14.77 -6.23
N ILE A 635 -21.42 15.53 -6.90
CA ILE A 635 -21.01 16.87 -6.49
C ILE A 635 -21.29 17.88 -7.60
N TYR A 636 -21.91 19.00 -7.23
CA TYR A 636 -22.01 20.21 -8.06
C TYR A 636 -21.22 21.34 -7.42
N CYS A 637 -20.32 21.98 -8.18
CA CYS A 637 -19.48 23.07 -7.70
C CYS A 637 -19.57 24.30 -8.62
N ASP A 638 -19.90 25.45 -8.03
CA ASP A 638 -19.99 26.74 -8.72
C ASP A 638 -19.17 27.83 -8.01
N CYS A 639 -18.39 28.57 -8.80
CA CYS A 639 -17.66 29.79 -8.41
C CYS A 639 -16.48 29.65 -7.43
N ARG A 640 -16.10 28.45 -6.96
CA ARG A 640 -14.85 28.19 -6.18
C ARG A 640 -14.31 26.78 -6.36
N SER A 641 -13.03 26.63 -6.01
CA SER A 641 -12.27 25.40 -6.00
C SER A 641 -12.56 24.53 -4.77
N PRO A 642 -13.27 23.39 -4.91
CA PRO A 642 -13.21 22.34 -3.90
C PRO A 642 -11.80 21.73 -3.85
N SER A 643 -11.41 21.24 -2.68
CA SER A 643 -10.23 20.37 -2.49
C SER A 643 -10.74 18.97 -2.19
N ILE A 644 -10.36 18.00 -3.01
CA ILE A 644 -10.83 16.61 -2.93
C ILE A 644 -9.61 15.70 -2.93
N THR A 645 -9.41 14.97 -1.84
CA THR A 645 -8.21 14.12 -1.66
C THR A 645 -8.61 12.73 -1.19
N GLY A 646 -8.04 11.67 -1.76
CA GLY A 646 -8.25 10.31 -1.26
C GLY A 646 -9.70 9.82 -1.37
N CYS A 647 -10.51 10.40 -2.28
CA CYS A 647 -11.94 10.12 -2.37
C CYS A 647 -12.26 9.11 -3.47
N THR A 648 -13.31 8.32 -3.26
CA THR A 648 -13.82 7.36 -4.26
C THR A 648 -15.21 7.76 -4.74
N PHE A 649 -15.40 7.78 -6.05
CA PHE A 649 -16.67 8.05 -6.71
C PHE A 649 -17.04 6.84 -7.56
N SER A 650 -18.05 6.08 -7.13
CA SER A 650 -18.50 4.87 -7.82
C SER A 650 -19.97 4.93 -8.19
N HIS A 651 -20.33 4.52 -9.41
CA HIS A 651 -21.74 4.36 -9.80
C HIS A 651 -22.63 5.60 -9.61
N ASN A 652 -22.05 6.80 -9.59
CA ASN A 652 -22.83 8.03 -9.50
C ASN A 652 -23.37 8.40 -10.88
N SER A 653 -24.54 9.03 -10.93
CA SER A 653 -25.20 9.34 -12.19
C SER A 653 -25.85 10.72 -12.25
N ALA A 654 -25.74 11.36 -13.41
CA ALA A 654 -26.44 12.59 -13.76
C ALA A 654 -27.17 12.42 -15.10
N THR A 655 -28.27 13.13 -15.32
CA THR A 655 -28.95 13.06 -16.63
C THR A 655 -28.28 13.92 -17.69
N ARG A 656 -27.46 14.91 -17.29
CA ARG A 656 -26.85 15.90 -18.18
C ARG A 656 -25.33 16.01 -17.99
N TYR A 657 -24.83 16.70 -16.96
CA TYR A 657 -23.38 16.95 -16.84
C TYR A 657 -22.75 16.30 -15.61
N GLY A 658 -21.63 15.59 -15.81
CA GLY A 658 -20.74 15.13 -14.74
C GLY A 658 -21.37 14.06 -13.86
N GLY A 659 -21.14 12.78 -14.18
CA GLY A 659 -21.77 11.68 -13.44
C GLY A 659 -21.32 11.59 -11.99
N ALA A 660 -20.10 12.00 -11.69
CA ALA A 660 -19.61 12.22 -10.34
C ALA A 660 -19.55 13.72 -10.00
N ILE A 661 -18.78 14.51 -10.75
CA ILE A 661 -18.51 15.91 -10.41
C ILE A 661 -18.86 16.82 -11.59
N TYR A 662 -19.58 17.89 -11.31
CA TYR A 662 -19.75 19.00 -12.25
C TYR A 662 -19.10 20.28 -11.70
N CYS A 663 -18.19 20.85 -12.49
CA CYS A 663 -17.48 22.09 -12.18
C CYS A 663 -17.95 23.21 -13.13
N TYR A 664 -18.50 24.28 -12.57
CA TYR A 664 -19.07 25.40 -13.31
C TYR A 664 -18.43 26.75 -12.92
N SER A 665 -18.39 27.68 -13.89
CA SER A 665 -18.08 29.11 -13.71
C SER A 665 -16.81 29.40 -12.89
N SER A 666 -15.66 29.17 -13.51
CA SER A 666 -14.32 29.42 -12.93
C SER A 666 -14.02 28.62 -11.66
N SER A 667 -14.71 27.50 -11.44
CA SER A 667 -14.31 26.53 -10.42
C SER A 667 -12.99 25.88 -10.83
N ARG A 668 -12.01 25.88 -9.92
CA ARG A 668 -10.69 25.28 -10.15
C ARG A 668 -10.46 24.16 -9.16
N ALA A 669 -11.33 23.14 -9.20
CA ALA A 669 -11.26 21.98 -8.30
C ALA A 669 -9.85 21.37 -8.31
N THR A 670 -9.31 21.10 -7.12
CA THR A 670 -8.09 20.29 -6.97
C THR A 670 -8.53 18.91 -6.54
N VAL A 671 -8.23 17.90 -7.35
CA VAL A 671 -8.57 16.50 -7.11
C VAL A 671 -7.29 15.69 -7.11
N THR A 672 -6.98 15.07 -5.99
CA THR A 672 -5.71 14.38 -5.77
C THR A 672 -5.95 13.00 -5.18
N ASN A 673 -5.27 11.97 -5.69
CA ASN A 673 -5.35 10.60 -5.14
C ASN A 673 -6.80 10.08 -5.11
N CYS A 674 -7.57 10.29 -6.18
CA CYS A 674 -8.99 9.94 -6.23
C CYS A 674 -9.28 8.88 -7.30
N THR A 675 -10.29 8.06 -7.03
CA THR A 675 -10.76 7.02 -7.95
C THR A 675 -12.17 7.32 -8.43
N PHE A 676 -12.37 7.34 -9.74
CA PHE A 676 -13.66 7.51 -10.41
C PHE A 676 -13.98 6.24 -11.19
N SER A 677 -14.92 5.44 -10.70
CA SER A 677 -15.29 4.17 -11.31
C SER A 677 -16.76 4.08 -11.69
N SER A 678 -17.05 3.64 -12.92
CA SER A 678 -18.43 3.34 -13.35
C SER A 678 -19.44 4.48 -13.16
N ASN A 679 -19.01 5.74 -13.21
CA ASN A 679 -19.92 6.89 -13.15
C ASN A 679 -20.53 7.16 -14.52
N SER A 680 -21.71 7.76 -14.56
CA SER A 680 -22.42 7.99 -15.82
C SER A 680 -23.15 9.33 -15.95
N ALA A 681 -23.07 9.96 -17.12
CA ALA A 681 -23.80 11.18 -17.45
C ALA A 681 -24.14 11.28 -18.93
N PHE A 682 -24.73 12.39 -19.38
CA PHE A 682 -24.84 12.63 -20.82
C PHE A 682 -23.53 13.17 -21.39
N TRP A 683 -22.86 14.10 -20.70
CA TRP A 683 -21.47 14.53 -20.95
C TRP A 683 -20.62 14.40 -19.69
N GLY A 684 -19.37 13.92 -19.86
CA GLY A 684 -18.42 13.74 -18.77
C GLY A 684 -18.91 12.67 -17.80
N GLY A 685 -18.75 11.38 -18.17
CA GLY A 685 -19.28 10.28 -17.35
C GLY A 685 -18.80 10.32 -15.90
N ALA A 686 -17.56 10.77 -15.65
CA ALA A 686 -17.10 11.13 -14.31
C ALA A 686 -17.19 12.63 -14.05
N ILE A 687 -16.44 13.44 -14.80
CA ILE A 687 -16.28 14.87 -14.54
C ILE A 687 -16.70 15.68 -15.77
N CYS A 688 -17.53 16.68 -15.57
CA CYS A 688 -17.80 17.69 -16.60
C CYS A 688 -17.40 19.08 -16.10
N CYS A 689 -16.70 19.84 -16.94
CA CYS A 689 -16.19 21.17 -16.63
C CYS A 689 -16.68 22.19 -17.65
N PHE A 690 -17.38 23.21 -17.19
CA PHE A 690 -17.85 24.33 -18.00
C PHE A 690 -17.23 25.63 -17.49
N ALA A 691 -16.52 26.34 -18.38
CA ALA A 691 -15.77 27.55 -18.07
C ALA A 691 -14.87 27.40 -16.82
N SER A 692 -14.28 26.22 -16.64
CA SER A 692 -13.61 25.77 -15.41
C SER A 692 -12.34 24.99 -15.72
N SER A 693 -11.36 25.00 -14.81
CA SER A 693 -10.00 24.48 -15.06
C SER A 693 -9.51 23.57 -13.93
N PRO A 694 -10.09 22.37 -13.74
CA PRO A 694 -9.67 21.49 -12.65
C PRO A 694 -8.18 21.10 -12.75
N ILE A 695 -7.57 20.86 -11.60
CA ILE A 695 -6.25 20.25 -11.47
C ILE A 695 -6.48 18.84 -10.93
N LEU A 696 -6.16 17.84 -11.74
CA LEU A 696 -6.28 16.43 -11.40
C LEU A 696 -4.87 15.86 -11.24
N THR A 697 -4.60 15.21 -10.14
CA THR A 697 -3.28 14.61 -9.88
C THR A 697 -3.43 13.22 -9.31
N ASN A 698 -2.70 12.25 -9.85
CA ASN A 698 -2.63 10.92 -9.26
C ASN A 698 -4.01 10.26 -9.14
N CYS A 699 -4.85 10.38 -10.18
CA CYS A 699 -6.23 9.89 -10.16
C CYS A 699 -6.43 8.74 -11.16
N LEU A 700 -7.32 7.83 -10.80
CA LEU A 700 -7.78 6.75 -11.67
C LEU A 700 -9.20 7.03 -12.19
N PHE A 701 -9.39 6.92 -13.50
CA PHE A 701 -10.69 6.98 -14.17
C PHE A 701 -10.95 5.67 -14.90
N SER A 702 -11.82 4.83 -14.33
CA SER A 702 -12.11 3.50 -14.86
C SER A 702 -13.59 3.27 -15.16
N GLY A 703 -13.91 2.76 -16.36
CA GLY A 703 -15.28 2.31 -16.65
C GLY A 703 -16.35 3.41 -16.66
N ASN A 704 -15.98 4.69 -16.70
CA ASN A 704 -16.95 5.78 -16.71
C ASN A 704 -17.57 5.90 -18.11
N SER A 705 -18.86 6.21 -18.17
CA SER A 705 -19.60 6.10 -19.42
C SER A 705 -20.57 7.25 -19.64
N VAL A 706 -20.91 7.50 -20.90
CA VAL A 706 -22.05 8.34 -21.25
C VAL A 706 -23.29 7.50 -21.55
N THR A 707 -24.48 7.99 -21.19
CA THR A 707 -25.74 7.24 -21.29
C THR A 707 -26.49 7.45 -22.63
N GLY A 708 -25.99 8.31 -23.52
CA GLY A 708 -26.60 8.64 -24.81
C GLY A 708 -25.84 8.09 -26.03
N VAL A 709 -26.57 7.76 -27.11
CA VAL A 709 -26.00 7.22 -28.36
C VAL A 709 -25.80 8.28 -29.47
N THR A 710 -26.19 9.53 -29.21
CA THR A 710 -26.07 10.65 -30.17
C THR A 710 -25.63 11.91 -29.43
N PHE A 711 -24.48 12.47 -29.78
CA PHE A 711 -23.90 13.70 -29.20
C PHE A 711 -23.54 13.59 -27.70
N SER A 712 -22.90 12.49 -27.32
CA SER A 712 -22.46 12.23 -25.95
C SER A 712 -20.93 12.21 -25.89
N TYR A 713 -20.37 13.01 -24.99
CA TYR A 713 -18.99 13.48 -25.05
C TYR A 713 -18.23 13.18 -23.76
N GLY A 714 -17.02 12.63 -23.88
CA GLY A 714 -16.09 12.47 -22.77
C GLY A 714 -16.53 11.39 -21.77
N GLY A 715 -16.12 10.15 -21.96
CA GLY A 715 -16.58 9.04 -21.11
C GLY A 715 -16.09 9.18 -19.66
N ALA A 716 -14.88 9.69 -19.46
CA ALA A 716 -14.42 10.16 -18.16
C ALA A 716 -14.63 11.66 -18.00
N ILE A 717 -14.03 12.47 -18.87
CA ILE A 717 -13.95 13.93 -18.71
C ILE A 717 -14.51 14.65 -19.93
N CYS A 718 -15.40 15.62 -19.71
CA CYS A 718 -15.83 16.58 -20.72
C CYS A 718 -15.43 18.01 -20.29
N CYS A 719 -14.86 18.81 -21.19
CA CYS A 719 -14.44 20.17 -20.91
C CYS A 719 -14.86 21.19 -21.99
N GLU A 720 -15.49 22.27 -21.55
CA GLU A 720 -15.97 23.39 -22.37
C GLU A 720 -15.44 24.72 -21.80
N PHE A 721 -14.90 25.61 -22.64
CA PHE A 721 -14.29 26.89 -22.25
C PHE A 721 -13.27 26.79 -21.09
N GLY A 722 -12.59 25.65 -20.95
CA GLY A 722 -11.78 25.32 -19.77
C GLY A 722 -10.34 24.98 -20.08
N ASN A 723 -9.50 25.01 -19.05
CA ASN A 723 -8.07 24.70 -19.17
C ASN A 723 -7.61 23.67 -18.12
N PRO A 724 -8.08 22.42 -18.18
CA PRO A 724 -7.74 21.39 -17.20
C PRO A 724 -6.25 21.03 -17.27
N ARG A 725 -5.68 20.73 -16.10
CA ARG A 725 -4.32 20.20 -15.96
C ARG A 725 -4.39 18.85 -15.27
N ILE A 726 -3.91 17.83 -15.95
CA ILE A 726 -4.03 16.44 -15.52
C ILE A 726 -2.63 15.88 -15.42
N LYS A 727 -2.29 15.30 -14.26
CA LYS A 727 -0.94 14.87 -13.97
C LYS A 727 -0.95 13.50 -13.34
N ASN A 728 -0.12 12.60 -13.86
CA ASN A 728 0.08 11.28 -13.28
C ASN A 728 -1.26 10.53 -13.13
N CYS A 729 -2.15 10.61 -14.11
CA CYS A 729 -3.47 9.97 -14.05
C CYS A 729 -3.56 8.79 -15.02
N THR A 730 -4.41 7.83 -14.70
CA THR A 730 -4.72 6.69 -15.57
C THR A 730 -6.19 6.73 -15.98
N PHE A 731 -6.45 6.63 -17.29
CA PHE A 731 -7.78 6.48 -17.89
C PHE A 731 -7.84 5.14 -18.59
N SER A 732 -8.84 4.32 -18.25
CA SER A 732 -9.05 3.04 -18.93
C SER A 732 -10.50 2.54 -18.87
N GLY A 733 -10.96 1.89 -19.94
CA GLY A 733 -12.30 1.30 -20.01
C GLY A 733 -13.46 2.31 -20.00
N ASN A 734 -13.18 3.60 -20.17
CA ASN A 734 -14.19 4.65 -20.29
C ASN A 734 -14.83 4.63 -21.68
N SER A 735 -16.08 5.09 -21.79
CA SER A 735 -16.84 5.00 -23.04
C SER A 735 -17.69 6.22 -23.36
N ALA A 736 -17.65 6.65 -24.62
CA ALA A 736 -18.41 7.79 -25.12
C ALA A 736 -18.90 7.65 -26.57
N GLY A 737 -19.69 8.61 -27.04
CA GLY A 737 -19.94 8.80 -28.47
C GLY A 737 -18.69 9.34 -29.17
N ASP A 738 -18.10 10.39 -28.63
CA ASP A 738 -16.80 10.94 -29.01
C ASP A 738 -15.94 11.19 -27.76
N GLY A 739 -14.63 10.94 -27.84
CA GLY A 739 -13.72 11.12 -26.70
C GLY A 739 -13.98 10.08 -25.61
N GLY A 740 -13.62 8.81 -25.84
CA GLY A 740 -13.93 7.70 -24.93
C GLY A 740 -13.44 7.94 -23.51
N ALA A 741 -12.23 8.48 -23.32
CA ALA A 741 -11.84 9.07 -22.04
C ALA A 741 -12.17 10.56 -21.97
N ILE A 742 -11.65 11.37 -22.90
CA ILE A 742 -11.69 12.83 -22.77
C ILE A 742 -12.26 13.51 -24.02
N TYR A 743 -13.12 14.49 -23.81
CA TYR A 743 -13.62 15.39 -24.85
C TYR A 743 -13.41 16.86 -24.45
N CYS A 744 -12.77 17.65 -25.31
CA CYS A 744 -12.54 19.09 -25.10
C CYS A 744 -13.03 19.93 -26.29
N PHE A 745 -13.76 21.01 -26.01
CA PHE A 745 -14.33 21.88 -27.04
C PHE A 745 -14.47 23.35 -26.64
N ASP A 746 -14.84 24.18 -27.61
CA ASP A 746 -15.11 25.61 -27.46
C ASP A 746 -13.95 26.41 -26.82
N ASN A 747 -12.81 26.44 -27.52
CA ASN A 747 -11.59 27.17 -27.11
C ASN A 747 -10.99 26.70 -25.77
N SER A 748 -11.07 25.40 -25.49
CA SER A 748 -10.44 24.79 -24.32
C SER A 748 -8.98 24.42 -24.60
N THR A 749 -8.10 24.56 -23.60
CA THR A 749 -6.70 24.13 -23.69
C THR A 749 -6.32 23.16 -22.57
N MET A 750 -6.10 21.91 -22.92
CA MET A 750 -5.81 20.84 -21.96
C MET A 750 -4.32 20.47 -21.96
N ILE A 751 -3.77 20.17 -20.78
CA ILE A 751 -2.42 19.65 -20.63
C ILE A 751 -2.47 18.36 -19.80
N LEU A 752 -1.87 17.30 -20.35
CA LEU A 752 -1.64 16.02 -19.68
C LEU A 752 -0.14 15.83 -19.50
N ASP A 753 0.28 15.58 -18.26
CA ASP A 753 1.66 15.27 -17.92
C ASP A 753 1.71 13.86 -17.29
N ASN A 754 2.60 12.98 -17.76
CA ASN A 754 2.80 11.64 -17.18
C ASN A 754 1.50 10.81 -17.08
N CYS A 755 0.59 10.88 -18.04
CA CYS A 755 -0.71 10.19 -17.96
C CYS A 755 -0.76 8.95 -18.86
N ILE A 756 -1.54 7.95 -18.46
CA ILE A 756 -1.93 6.81 -19.31
C ILE A 756 -3.39 6.99 -19.77
N LEU A 757 -3.64 6.80 -21.07
CA LEU A 757 -4.96 6.69 -21.67
C LEU A 757 -4.98 5.44 -22.55
N TRP A 758 -5.68 4.40 -22.11
CA TRP A 758 -5.61 3.10 -22.76
C TRP A 758 -6.86 2.24 -22.57
N GLY A 759 -7.36 1.66 -23.66
CA GLY A 759 -8.52 0.77 -23.62
C GLY A 759 -9.83 1.52 -23.42
N ASP A 760 -9.87 2.82 -23.73
CA ASP A 760 -11.08 3.61 -23.77
C ASP A 760 -11.77 3.46 -25.14
N SER A 761 -13.08 3.77 -25.22
CA SER A 761 -13.87 3.49 -26.42
C SER A 761 -14.78 4.64 -26.82
N ALA A 762 -14.73 5.02 -28.11
CA ALA A 762 -15.65 5.98 -28.69
C ALA A 762 -16.48 5.34 -29.82
N GLY A 763 -17.78 5.61 -29.84
CA GLY A 763 -18.66 5.12 -30.90
C GLY A 763 -18.41 5.76 -32.27
N SER A 764 -17.87 6.99 -32.29
CA SER A 764 -17.67 7.79 -33.51
C SER A 764 -16.20 8.15 -33.73
N SER A 765 -15.55 8.87 -32.82
CA SER A 765 -14.15 9.31 -32.99
C SER A 765 -13.45 9.59 -31.67
N GLY A 766 -12.12 9.40 -31.67
CA GLY A 766 -11.26 9.65 -30.52
C GLY A 766 -11.55 8.71 -29.36
N ASN A 767 -11.10 7.45 -29.45
CA ASN A 767 -11.24 6.47 -28.36
C ASN A 767 -10.66 7.01 -27.05
N GLU A 768 -9.53 7.68 -27.12
CA GLU A 768 -8.85 8.24 -25.96
C GLU A 768 -9.23 9.71 -25.78
N ILE A 769 -8.94 10.53 -26.79
CA ILE A 769 -9.11 11.99 -26.71
C ILE A 769 -9.81 12.50 -27.97
N TYR A 770 -10.83 13.33 -27.80
CA TYR A 770 -11.39 14.14 -28.86
C TYR A 770 -11.20 15.63 -28.58
N ILE A 771 -10.62 16.36 -29.54
CA ILE A 771 -10.43 17.81 -29.46
C ILE A 771 -11.15 18.50 -30.62
N ASP A 772 -12.09 19.38 -30.31
CA ASP A 772 -12.80 20.19 -31.31
C ASP A 772 -11.87 21.20 -32.02
N ALA A 773 -12.26 21.64 -33.23
CA ALA A 773 -11.47 22.50 -34.11
C ALA A 773 -10.97 23.81 -33.48
N THR A 774 -11.63 24.30 -32.44
CA THR A 774 -11.26 25.54 -31.72
C THR A 774 -10.35 25.30 -30.52
N SER A 775 -10.10 24.04 -30.15
CA SER A 775 -9.44 23.65 -28.90
C SER A 775 -8.08 22.98 -29.16
N SER A 776 -7.29 22.84 -28.09
CA SER A 776 -5.97 22.21 -28.16
C SER A 776 -5.67 21.31 -26.97
N CYS A 777 -4.83 20.30 -27.19
CA CYS A 777 -4.28 19.45 -26.15
C CYS A 777 -2.77 19.31 -26.31
N THR A 778 -2.04 19.40 -25.20
CA THR A 778 -0.61 19.05 -25.15
C THR A 778 -0.44 17.85 -24.24
N LEU A 779 0.23 16.83 -24.76
CA LEU A 779 0.63 15.65 -24.00
C LEU A 779 2.14 15.68 -23.78
N ASN A 780 2.56 15.55 -22.52
CA ASN A 780 3.95 15.48 -22.12
C ASN A 780 4.17 14.13 -21.42
N PHE A 781 5.08 13.32 -21.95
CA PHE A 781 5.45 12.02 -21.36
C PHE A 781 4.21 11.15 -21.06
N CYS A 782 3.26 11.07 -21.99
CA CYS A 782 2.03 10.29 -21.80
C CYS A 782 2.09 8.98 -22.59
N CYS A 783 1.37 7.96 -22.12
CA CYS A 783 1.12 6.72 -22.85
C CYS A 783 -0.30 6.74 -23.43
N VAL A 784 -0.43 6.61 -24.75
CA VAL A 784 -1.74 6.67 -25.43
C VAL A 784 -1.88 5.59 -26.49
N GLU A 785 -3.02 4.89 -26.49
CA GLU A 785 -3.32 3.82 -27.44
C GLU A 785 -3.37 4.31 -28.89
N ASN A 786 -2.44 3.81 -29.74
CA ASN A 786 -2.41 3.95 -31.21
C ASN A 786 -2.84 5.30 -31.79
N LYS A 787 -2.50 6.42 -31.12
CA LYS A 787 -3.02 7.76 -31.47
C LYS A 787 -4.55 7.78 -31.55
N GLY A 788 -5.21 7.33 -30.48
CA GLY A 788 -6.66 7.28 -30.29
C GLY A 788 -7.33 8.66 -30.22
N TYR A 789 -6.88 9.57 -31.08
CA TYR A 789 -7.26 10.96 -31.17
C TYR A 789 -8.40 11.15 -32.18
N GLY A 790 -9.28 12.10 -31.88
CA GLY A 790 -10.38 12.49 -32.75
C GLY A 790 -10.56 14.01 -32.81
N GLY A 791 -11.39 14.44 -33.75
CA GLY A 791 -11.78 15.84 -33.92
C GLY A 791 -10.91 16.64 -34.89
N GLY A 792 -11.12 17.96 -34.89
CA GLY A 792 -10.47 18.89 -35.82
C GLY A 792 -9.45 19.83 -35.16
N GLY A 793 -9.27 19.73 -33.85
CA GLY A 793 -8.36 20.58 -33.08
C GLY A 793 -6.91 20.11 -33.11
N SER A 794 -6.03 20.86 -32.46
CA SER A 794 -4.59 20.54 -32.42
C SER A 794 -4.24 19.68 -31.21
N ILE A 795 -3.61 18.54 -31.44
CA ILE A 795 -3.01 17.70 -30.40
C ILE A 795 -1.50 17.68 -30.63
N ASP A 796 -0.74 18.10 -29.62
CA ASP A 796 0.73 17.99 -29.61
C ASP A 796 1.14 16.79 -28.75
N ASP A 797 1.50 15.69 -29.42
CA ASP A 797 2.02 14.45 -28.83
C ASP A 797 3.54 14.31 -29.00
N THR A 798 4.24 15.38 -29.42
CA THR A 798 5.67 15.32 -29.77
C THR A 798 6.61 15.34 -28.56
N ASN A 799 6.07 15.55 -27.36
CA ASN A 799 6.85 15.70 -26.11
C ASN A 799 7.04 14.35 -25.41
N ASN A 800 7.74 13.42 -26.08
CA ASN A 800 8.10 12.09 -25.57
C ASN A 800 6.90 11.21 -25.16
N CYS A 801 5.79 11.28 -25.89
CA CYS A 801 4.69 10.35 -25.68
C CYS A 801 5.00 8.98 -26.27
N ILE A 802 4.53 7.92 -25.59
CA ILE A 802 4.65 6.54 -26.02
C ILE A 802 3.30 6.00 -26.52
N SER A 803 3.35 5.07 -27.46
CA SER A 803 2.16 4.41 -28.02
C SER A 803 2.38 2.90 -28.06
N ALA A 804 2.62 2.35 -26.88
CA ALA A 804 2.81 0.93 -26.62
C ALA A 804 1.89 0.54 -25.45
N ASP A 805 1.44 -0.71 -25.44
CA ASP A 805 0.53 -1.22 -24.40
C ASP A 805 1.14 -0.98 -23.02
N PRO A 806 0.46 -0.28 -22.09
CA PRO A 806 0.96 -0.03 -20.74
C PRO A 806 1.05 -1.32 -19.92
N GLN A 807 0.50 -2.45 -20.39
CA GLN A 807 0.57 -3.75 -19.73
C GLN A 807 0.04 -3.68 -18.30
N PHE A 808 -1.26 -3.44 -18.16
CA PHE A 808 -1.92 -3.49 -16.86
C PHE A 808 -2.06 -4.94 -16.37
N VAL A 809 -1.86 -5.17 -15.06
CA VAL A 809 -1.91 -6.50 -14.42
C VAL A 809 -3.26 -7.19 -14.60
N ASP A 810 -4.38 -6.55 -14.24
CA ASP A 810 -5.73 -7.11 -14.44
C ASP A 810 -6.80 -6.01 -14.63
N PRO A 811 -6.79 -5.33 -15.79
CA PRO A 811 -7.68 -4.20 -16.03
C PRO A 811 -9.17 -4.61 -16.07
N LYS A 812 -9.49 -5.90 -16.24
CA LYS A 812 -10.88 -6.40 -16.24
C LYS A 812 -11.50 -6.38 -14.85
N ASN A 813 -10.68 -6.60 -13.82
CA ASN A 813 -11.12 -6.57 -12.42
C ASN A 813 -10.78 -5.24 -11.73
N GLY A 814 -10.31 -4.24 -12.49
CA GLY A 814 -10.00 -2.90 -11.99
C GLY A 814 -8.59 -2.72 -11.46
N ASP A 815 -7.69 -3.67 -11.72
CA ASP A 815 -6.27 -3.57 -11.39
C ASP A 815 -5.49 -2.95 -12.55
N PHE A 816 -5.09 -1.69 -12.37
CA PHE A 816 -4.34 -0.90 -13.35
C PHE A 816 -2.89 -0.67 -12.95
N HIS A 817 -2.32 -1.51 -12.07
CA HIS A 817 -0.87 -1.53 -11.86
C HIS A 817 -0.15 -1.97 -13.13
N LEU A 818 1.08 -1.52 -13.29
CA LEU A 818 1.93 -1.89 -14.42
C LEU A 818 2.56 -3.27 -14.17
N GLU A 819 2.57 -4.12 -15.18
CA GLU A 819 3.42 -5.32 -15.22
C GLU A 819 4.89 -4.92 -15.33
N SER A 820 5.80 -5.80 -14.88
CA SER A 820 7.26 -5.55 -14.84
C SER A 820 7.91 -5.26 -16.19
N THR A 821 7.26 -5.62 -17.30
CA THR A 821 7.74 -5.34 -18.66
C THR A 821 7.16 -4.07 -19.26
N SER A 822 6.34 -3.33 -18.52
CA SER A 822 5.58 -2.21 -19.03
C SER A 822 6.48 -1.13 -19.63
N PRO A 823 6.13 -0.61 -20.81
CA PRO A 823 6.85 0.51 -21.41
C PRO A 823 6.63 1.84 -20.66
N CYS A 824 5.73 1.88 -19.67
CA CYS A 824 5.45 3.06 -18.86
C CYS A 824 6.40 3.21 -17.66
N ILE A 825 7.19 2.17 -17.34
CA ILE A 825 8.12 2.15 -16.19
C ILE A 825 9.32 3.05 -16.47
N ASP A 826 9.66 3.95 -15.55
CA ASP A 826 10.77 4.91 -15.59
C ASP A 826 10.82 5.77 -16.87
N THR A 827 9.66 6.04 -17.47
CA THR A 827 9.57 6.82 -18.72
C THR A 827 8.87 8.17 -18.57
N GLY A 828 8.37 8.49 -17.38
CA GLY A 828 7.81 9.80 -17.07
C GLY A 828 8.87 10.89 -16.86
N GLU A 829 8.42 12.07 -16.47
CA GLU A 829 9.29 13.22 -16.20
C GLU A 829 9.10 13.74 -14.77
N ASN A 830 10.16 13.60 -13.96
CA ASN A 830 10.18 13.98 -12.54
C ASN A 830 9.82 15.45 -12.31
N SER A 831 10.25 16.36 -13.20
CA SER A 831 9.96 17.79 -13.05
C SER A 831 8.48 18.14 -13.26
N LEU A 832 7.69 17.23 -13.85
CA LEU A 832 6.25 17.41 -14.03
C LEU A 832 5.42 16.89 -12.85
N VAL A 833 6.02 16.10 -11.95
CA VAL A 833 5.40 15.67 -10.69
C VAL A 833 5.20 16.90 -9.78
N PRO A 834 3.96 17.17 -9.32
CA PRO A 834 3.71 18.30 -8.43
C PRO A 834 4.48 18.22 -7.11
N SER A 835 4.95 19.36 -6.62
CA SER A 835 5.56 19.45 -5.28
C SER A 835 4.55 19.00 -4.20
N GLY A 836 5.00 18.12 -3.30
CA GLY A 836 4.16 17.54 -2.24
C GLY A 836 3.36 16.30 -2.65
N VAL A 837 3.59 15.77 -3.86
CA VAL A 837 3.03 14.49 -4.33
C VAL A 837 4.18 13.52 -4.55
N ASP A 838 4.75 13.03 -3.45
CA ASP A 838 5.85 12.07 -3.42
C ASP A 838 5.37 10.62 -3.51
N LYS A 839 4.07 10.39 -3.32
CA LYS A 839 3.43 9.08 -3.36
C LYS A 839 2.41 8.94 -4.49
N ASP A 840 2.28 7.71 -5.00
CA ASP A 840 1.32 7.28 -6.01
C ASP A 840 -0.06 7.02 -5.39
N LEU A 841 -1.02 6.51 -6.17
CA LEU A 841 -2.39 6.31 -5.71
C LEU A 841 -2.49 5.26 -4.58
N ASN A 842 -1.52 4.34 -4.49
CA ASN A 842 -1.42 3.34 -3.42
C ASN A 842 -0.55 3.78 -2.24
N GLY A 843 0.02 4.98 -2.27
CA GLY A 843 0.92 5.45 -1.23
C GLY A 843 2.38 5.03 -1.41
N LYS A 844 2.76 4.44 -2.55
CA LYS A 844 4.14 4.09 -2.91
C LYS A 844 4.91 5.31 -3.42
N GLN A 845 6.21 5.40 -3.14
CA GLN A 845 7.06 6.51 -3.59
C GLN A 845 7.11 6.63 -5.13
N ARG A 846 6.96 7.85 -5.68
CA ARG A 846 6.88 8.15 -7.13
C ARG A 846 8.20 8.41 -7.86
N THR A 847 9.34 8.43 -7.18
CA THR A 847 10.62 8.69 -7.84
C THR A 847 11.58 7.63 -7.37
N VAL A 848 11.47 6.50 -8.04
CA VAL A 848 12.15 5.24 -7.76
C VAL A 848 12.73 4.73 -9.07
N ASP A 849 13.69 3.81 -9.00
CA ASP A 849 14.33 3.20 -10.17
C ASP A 849 13.61 1.88 -10.45
N GLY A 850 12.47 1.96 -11.14
CA GLY A 850 11.54 0.85 -11.34
C GLY A 850 12.04 -0.27 -12.26
N ASN A 851 13.06 0.00 -13.07
CA ASN A 851 13.68 -0.95 -14.00
C ASN A 851 15.14 -1.29 -13.63
N ASN A 852 15.63 -0.76 -12.50
CA ASN A 852 16.99 -0.96 -11.98
C ASN A 852 18.12 -0.56 -12.95
N ASP A 853 17.93 0.46 -13.79
CA ASP A 853 18.96 0.98 -14.69
C ASP A 853 19.92 1.98 -14.01
N GLY A 854 19.69 2.28 -12.73
CA GLY A 854 20.42 3.25 -11.92
C GLY A 854 19.85 4.66 -11.96
N LYS A 855 18.64 4.89 -12.53
CA LYS A 855 17.99 6.21 -12.57
C LYS A 855 16.58 6.16 -11.97
N ALA A 856 16.41 6.92 -10.89
CA ALA A 856 15.09 7.12 -10.30
C ALA A 856 14.24 8.08 -11.16
N ILE A 857 13.26 7.55 -11.89
CA ILE A 857 12.37 8.29 -12.79
C ILE A 857 10.94 7.89 -12.46
N VAL A 858 10.03 8.85 -12.47
CA VAL A 858 8.61 8.58 -12.23
C VAL A 858 8.01 7.75 -13.36
N ASP A 859 7.14 6.81 -12.99
CA ASP A 859 6.31 6.10 -13.95
C ASP A 859 5.22 6.98 -14.56
N ILE A 860 4.85 6.67 -15.81
CA ILE A 860 3.67 7.27 -16.44
C ILE A 860 2.43 6.62 -15.80
N GLY A 861 1.47 7.43 -15.34
CA GLY A 861 0.19 6.96 -14.81
C GLY A 861 -0.03 7.21 -13.31
N ALA A 862 -1.12 6.64 -12.79
CA ALA A 862 -1.55 6.79 -11.39
C ALA A 862 -0.77 5.90 -10.40
N TYR A 863 -0.07 4.88 -10.87
CA TYR A 863 0.64 3.92 -10.06
C TYR A 863 2.13 3.93 -10.38
N GLU A 864 2.95 3.72 -9.37
CA GLU A 864 4.36 3.46 -9.51
C GLU A 864 4.60 1.95 -9.47
N TYR A 865 5.26 1.43 -10.49
CA TYR A 865 5.87 0.12 -10.47
C TYR A 865 7.08 0.20 -9.55
N GLN A 866 7.01 -0.57 -8.47
CA GLN A 866 8.12 -0.77 -7.58
C GLN A 866 8.48 -2.25 -7.65
N PRO A 867 9.62 -2.54 -8.27
CA PRO A 867 10.04 -3.89 -8.56
C PRO A 867 10.56 -4.62 -7.32
#